data_AF-A0A1R1B7B1-F1
#
_entry.id   AF-A0A1R1B7B1-F1
#
_cell.length_a   1.000
_cell.length_b   1.000
_cell.length_c   1.000
_cell.angle_alpha   90.00
_cell.angle_beta   90.00
_cell.angle_gamma   90.00
#
_symmetry.space_group_name_H-M   'P 1'
#
loop_
_entity.id
_entity.type
_entity.pdbx_description
1 polymer ?
#
loop_
_entity_poly.entity_id
_entity_poly.type
_entity_poly.pdbx_seq_one_letter_code
_entity_poly.pdbx_strand_id
1 'polypeptide(L)'
;MTAQDLDNIRDALSMHYKLGADIDLSSIPNWVPIGTYPLSPFGGNFDGGHYTISNMTIDTSLDFVGLFGYAQSANAGTTLTTIKNVRMENVNITSRGSAVNVGGLAGITDAWTLVDRVSVSGTITGVGSYVGGISGQSINTVSNSDAHVHINGNFGRGAGGLVGYSNNDITQSYATGDVKVTGNNNKAGGLIGDHYGEISNSYATGHIEASNGNSSVGGLIGTIGRTIKNSYTSGKLIKASGTGYIGGLIGESNNPFPPYTITKSYWNATDNPVLTTLGMEPGTDGAVQKSDMKDMIALGGWDSAVWGIQEGVSTPYLKTFSPVLRVAPISATYFTEPAGNELQVSGHVRDGSIGEPLTISIEIKNSTNAKVTDYVYEMPATGDKKTFTWQTLIDDQRYPAGAYTLNIRVNDTVAVHEQLQSFPFNVQDTTAPSVPIIMSPTSGQVLGQSMPTISGTAEAGSTVTVVLDGNVAGTATADASGNWTRTLSSALSEGAHSVQARATDAAGNVGTLSTARAFTVDTIAPTAAVSSAGGAVNAPFPVTITFSEAVQGFTENDMVIENGSVSNLVTVTSTTYSATVSPTTSGQAVKVRVAAGAVTDAAGNTNPQSNTWLVQYDTTKPVAVFGNFTQGQLFNVPPAAVTVSVYEAVYWTAGGAQLHAGNALTLISMEKDGAAFTAYTASFDALAHVFTLSLNGAVQDGKYAVLVAGNVVRNVYHNILDAARASFTIDQTPPAAPALVTPANGEWMKDSVATISGTAEAGAMVTIRLDGATTATVTALGDGSWTWTPSAALAEGAHTVSVSATDAAGNTGSFTAERTFTVDTQPPVITLLGDVSLVLTAGDAFVDPGATASDSLEGNLPVTATGSVDNQTPGAYLLRYNVQDSSGNAAAEVTREVHVNARRGSSGGHSSSVGPSGNADLEQLRVKVGGNELGLTPAFAAGTTSYRVETSAAQVEIQAILADINAVVTLRKETYTGAKSVSLDEGDNGFEITVKAVNGTIKTYSLTVHRQKVVETPPVPTVSQICTFSDIKGHWAELQICEAAGKGIVEGDSRAVFRPQGLVTRVEFAAMLLRIQGISPGRGEAVKLSFTDNDSISIWAKNTVSNAVESGILEGYPDGTLRPQQTVSRSEMAAMMARAMKWNIDRTQITPFSDDAQIPDWAKGYIHYAFQRGLLEGREGNQFIPEGQATRAEAAVVVLRLWKTLQ
;
A
#
# COMPACT_ATOMS: atom_id res chain seq x y z
N MET A 1 39.73 52.08 -34.98
CA MET A 1 39.67 53.25 -35.88
C MET A 1 40.92 53.22 -36.73
N THR A 2 40.75 53.10 -38.03
CA THR A 2 41.78 53.32 -39.05
C THR A 2 41.94 54.82 -39.33
N ALA A 3 42.89 55.20 -40.19
CA ALA A 3 42.97 56.55 -40.72
C ALA A 3 41.66 57.00 -41.38
N GLN A 4 41.01 56.11 -42.13
CA GLN A 4 39.72 56.40 -42.77
C GLN A 4 38.58 56.54 -41.75
N ASP A 5 38.57 55.76 -40.67
CA ASP A 5 37.54 55.89 -39.63
C ASP A 5 37.64 57.24 -38.91
N LEU A 6 38.85 57.79 -38.77
CA LEU A 6 39.07 59.13 -38.23
C LEU A 6 38.56 60.21 -39.21
N ASP A 7 38.80 60.01 -40.50
CA ASP A 7 38.34 60.90 -41.58
C ASP A 7 36.81 60.98 -41.65
N ASN A 8 36.14 59.84 -41.45
CA ASN A 8 34.69 59.68 -41.44
C ASN A 8 34.00 60.35 -40.23
N ILE A 9 34.72 60.82 -39.20
CA ILE A 9 34.11 61.53 -38.05
C ILE A 9 33.39 62.81 -38.49
N ARG A 10 33.76 63.39 -39.63
CA ARG A 10 33.12 64.60 -40.18
C ARG A 10 31.63 64.43 -40.49
N ASP A 11 31.16 63.20 -40.67
CA ASP A 11 29.74 62.90 -40.92
C ASP A 11 28.89 62.79 -39.63
N ALA A 12 29.52 62.73 -38.44
CA ALA A 12 28.85 62.44 -37.17
C ALA A 12 29.42 63.24 -35.97
N LEU A 13 29.66 64.53 -36.19
CA LEU A 13 30.39 65.46 -35.32
C LEU A 13 29.94 65.61 -33.85
N SER A 14 28.79 65.06 -33.44
CA SER A 14 28.27 65.11 -32.07
C SER A 14 28.48 63.80 -31.27
N MET A 15 29.03 62.75 -31.88
CA MET A 15 29.19 61.43 -31.26
C MET A 15 30.42 61.33 -30.34
N HIS A 16 30.46 60.31 -29.49
CA HIS A 16 31.60 60.04 -28.62
C HIS A 16 32.52 58.96 -29.22
N TYR A 17 33.82 59.23 -29.23
CA TYR A 17 34.84 58.42 -29.90
C TYR A 17 35.96 58.03 -28.93
N LYS A 18 36.45 56.80 -29.07
CA LYS A 18 37.65 56.31 -28.38
C LYS A 18 38.55 55.53 -29.33
N LEU A 19 39.85 55.81 -29.31
CA LEU A 19 40.82 55.04 -30.09
C LEU A 19 41.01 53.62 -29.51
N GLY A 20 41.22 52.66 -30.42
CA GLY A 20 41.46 51.25 -30.10
C GLY A 20 42.74 50.68 -30.75
N ALA A 21 43.50 51.51 -31.45
CA ALA A 21 44.77 51.20 -32.10
C ALA A 21 45.49 52.52 -32.42
N ASP A 22 46.81 52.48 -32.64
CA ASP A 22 47.55 53.60 -33.24
C ASP A 22 47.05 53.86 -34.67
N ILE A 23 47.06 55.13 -35.10
CA ILE A 23 46.63 55.57 -36.43
C ILE A 23 47.82 56.24 -37.14
N ASP A 24 48.15 55.80 -38.34
CA ASP A 24 49.09 56.48 -39.23
C ASP A 24 48.31 57.23 -40.32
N LEU A 25 48.43 58.56 -40.37
CA LEU A 25 47.76 59.43 -41.34
C LEU A 25 48.59 59.68 -42.61
N SER A 26 49.74 59.02 -42.80
CA SER A 26 50.53 59.11 -44.04
C SER A 26 49.77 58.69 -45.30
N SER A 27 48.70 57.89 -45.16
CA SER A 27 47.80 57.52 -46.26
C SER A 27 46.77 58.60 -46.64
N ILE A 28 46.61 59.65 -45.82
CA ILE A 28 45.68 60.77 -46.06
C ILE A 28 46.50 62.07 -46.18
N PRO A 29 47.14 62.31 -47.34
CA PRO A 29 47.95 63.51 -47.55
C PRO A 29 47.06 64.77 -47.55
N ASN A 30 47.49 65.81 -46.83
CA ASN A 30 46.72 67.04 -46.61
C ASN A 30 45.37 66.80 -45.91
N TRP A 31 45.47 66.38 -44.65
CA TRP A 31 44.35 66.18 -43.74
C TRP A 31 43.42 67.41 -43.67
N VAL A 32 42.11 67.18 -43.80
CA VAL A 32 41.08 68.21 -43.65
C VAL A 32 40.61 68.23 -42.19
N PRO A 33 40.60 69.40 -41.50
CA PRO A 33 40.21 69.45 -40.09
C PRO A 33 38.79 68.93 -39.82
N ILE A 34 38.59 68.22 -38.71
CA ILE A 34 37.27 67.74 -38.26
C ILE A 34 36.49 68.90 -37.61
N GLY A 35 35.31 69.20 -38.14
CA GLY A 35 34.43 70.26 -37.65
C GLY A 35 34.86 71.67 -38.08
N THR A 36 33.89 72.49 -38.50
CA THR A 36 34.09 73.82 -39.06
C THR A 36 33.13 74.84 -38.46
N TYR A 37 33.61 76.09 -38.31
CA TYR A 37 32.81 77.20 -37.79
C TYR A 37 32.26 78.08 -38.94
N PRO A 38 31.06 78.66 -38.82
CA PRO A 38 30.11 78.57 -37.69
C PRO A 38 29.10 77.43 -37.79
N LEU A 39 29.14 76.61 -38.85
CA LEU A 39 27.99 75.78 -39.23
C LEU A 39 27.99 74.36 -38.65
N SER A 40 29.16 73.77 -38.38
CA SER A 40 29.28 72.35 -38.00
C SER A 40 30.50 72.11 -37.09
N PRO A 41 30.52 72.62 -35.84
CA PRO A 41 31.62 72.34 -34.91
C PRO A 41 31.63 70.87 -34.46
N PHE A 42 32.78 70.36 -34.05
CA PHE A 42 32.86 69.08 -33.34
C PHE A 42 32.35 69.25 -31.91
N GLY A 43 31.21 68.65 -31.59
CA GLY A 43 30.55 68.72 -30.28
C GLY A 43 30.46 67.38 -29.55
N GLY A 44 31.19 66.37 -30.03
CA GLY A 44 31.31 65.06 -29.42
C GLY A 44 32.25 65.02 -28.20
N ASN A 45 32.72 63.82 -27.87
CA ASN A 45 33.87 63.60 -26.97
C ASN A 45 34.90 62.74 -27.71
N PHE A 46 36.19 62.94 -27.44
CA PHE A 46 37.26 62.17 -28.06
C PHE A 46 38.28 61.72 -27.01
N ASP A 47 38.52 60.41 -26.91
CA ASP A 47 39.47 59.79 -25.98
C ASP A 47 40.54 58.98 -26.76
N GLY A 48 41.78 59.47 -26.79
CA GLY A 48 42.88 58.78 -27.47
C GLY A 48 43.40 57.54 -26.73
N GLY A 49 43.03 57.34 -25.46
CA GLY A 49 43.52 56.22 -24.65
C GLY A 49 45.04 56.24 -24.47
N HIS A 50 45.71 55.18 -24.92
CA HIS A 50 47.18 55.07 -24.93
C HIS A 50 47.74 55.04 -26.37
N TYR A 51 46.90 55.39 -27.36
CA TYR A 51 47.23 55.26 -28.77
C TYR A 51 47.72 56.59 -29.36
N THR A 52 48.53 56.49 -30.40
CA THR A 52 49.19 57.60 -31.10
C THR A 52 48.55 57.82 -32.48
N ILE A 53 48.36 59.08 -32.85
CA ILE A 53 48.03 59.51 -34.22
C ILE A 53 49.31 60.09 -34.85
N SER A 54 49.88 59.40 -35.84
CA SER A 54 51.17 59.76 -36.44
C SER A 54 51.04 60.35 -37.85
N ASN A 55 52.03 61.15 -38.24
CA ASN A 55 52.29 61.59 -39.61
C ASN A 55 51.17 62.44 -40.25
N MET A 56 50.42 63.20 -39.45
CA MET A 56 49.43 64.14 -39.98
C MET A 56 50.11 65.25 -40.78
N THR A 57 49.70 65.45 -42.03
CA THR A 57 50.18 66.56 -42.88
C THR A 57 49.03 67.47 -43.25
N ILE A 58 49.21 68.80 -43.19
CA ILE A 58 48.23 69.78 -43.65
C ILE A 58 48.95 70.91 -44.40
N ASP A 59 48.54 71.22 -45.63
CA ASP A 59 48.90 72.47 -46.32
C ASP A 59 47.61 73.16 -46.76
N THR A 60 47.27 74.30 -46.15
CA THR A 60 45.94 74.89 -46.31
C THR A 60 45.87 76.41 -46.07
N SER A 61 44.76 77.01 -46.50
CA SER A 61 44.38 78.41 -46.23
C SER A 61 43.07 78.55 -45.45
N LEU A 62 42.56 77.46 -44.87
CA LEU A 62 41.35 77.45 -44.02
C LEU A 62 41.56 78.26 -42.73
N ASP A 63 40.50 78.92 -42.23
CA ASP A 63 40.56 79.80 -41.04
C ASP A 63 40.81 79.08 -39.70
N PHE A 64 40.59 77.76 -39.65
CA PHE A 64 40.80 76.95 -38.44
C PHE A 64 41.46 75.62 -38.82
N VAL A 65 42.64 75.34 -38.28
CA VAL A 65 43.53 74.28 -38.75
C VAL A 65 44.04 73.41 -37.59
N GLY A 66 43.93 72.09 -37.76
CA GLY A 66 44.41 71.06 -36.84
C GLY A 66 43.78 69.70 -37.17
N LEU A 67 43.91 68.72 -36.26
CA LEU A 67 43.11 67.50 -36.33
C LEU A 67 41.61 67.85 -36.35
N PHE A 68 41.21 68.75 -35.45
CA PHE A 68 39.92 69.43 -35.41
C PHE A 68 40.05 70.87 -35.94
N GLY A 69 39.05 71.36 -36.67
CA GLY A 69 39.00 72.77 -37.07
C GLY A 69 38.48 73.61 -35.91
N TYR A 70 37.23 73.34 -35.53
CA TYR A 70 36.55 74.01 -34.42
C TYR A 70 35.80 73.00 -33.55
N ALA A 71 36.08 72.99 -32.24
CA ALA A 71 35.45 72.09 -31.27
C ALA A 71 34.67 72.85 -30.18
N GLN A 72 33.37 72.56 -30.08
CA GLN A 72 32.40 73.21 -29.19
C GLN A 72 31.24 72.25 -28.94
N SER A 73 30.79 72.14 -27.68
CA SER A 73 29.61 71.34 -27.31
C SER A 73 28.41 71.60 -28.21
N ALA A 74 27.81 70.52 -28.73
CA ALA A 74 26.64 70.58 -29.60
C ALA A 74 25.40 71.23 -28.94
N ASN A 75 25.37 71.31 -27.61
CA ASN A 75 24.35 72.00 -26.82
C ASN A 75 25.04 72.88 -25.77
N ALA A 76 25.38 74.10 -26.14
CA ALA A 76 26.03 75.08 -25.27
C ALA A 76 25.26 75.21 -23.93
N GLY A 77 25.98 75.03 -22.81
CA GLY A 77 25.42 75.12 -21.46
C GLY A 77 24.89 73.82 -20.84
N THR A 78 24.90 72.66 -21.53
CA THR A 78 24.40 71.39 -20.94
C THR A 78 25.50 70.41 -20.55
N THR A 79 26.42 70.09 -21.46
CA THR A 79 27.50 69.10 -21.25
C THR A 79 28.76 69.58 -21.95
N LEU A 80 29.92 69.48 -21.29
CA LEU A 80 31.20 69.84 -21.90
C LEU A 80 31.63 68.79 -22.94
N THR A 81 32.15 69.26 -24.08
CA THR A 81 32.95 68.45 -24.99
C THR A 81 34.31 68.21 -24.36
N THR A 82 34.76 66.96 -24.27
CA THR A 82 36.08 66.61 -23.74
C THR A 82 36.93 65.97 -24.82
N ILE A 83 38.11 66.54 -25.08
CA ILE A 83 39.15 65.93 -25.91
C ILE A 83 40.31 65.56 -24.97
N LYS A 84 40.58 64.27 -24.82
CA LYS A 84 41.52 63.78 -23.80
C LYS A 84 42.37 62.59 -24.21
N ASN A 85 43.48 62.39 -23.50
CA ASN A 85 44.42 61.28 -23.70
C ASN A 85 44.91 61.15 -25.16
N VAL A 86 45.04 62.26 -25.90
CA VAL A 86 45.40 62.23 -27.34
C VAL A 86 46.90 62.43 -27.49
N ARG A 87 47.62 61.45 -28.03
CA ARG A 87 49.03 61.61 -28.43
C ARG A 87 49.12 61.75 -29.94
N MET A 88 49.78 62.79 -30.43
CA MET A 88 50.00 63.06 -31.85
C MET A 88 51.50 63.20 -32.13
N GLU A 89 51.99 62.53 -33.17
CA GLU A 89 53.41 62.54 -33.55
C GLU A 89 53.60 62.91 -35.02
N ASN A 90 54.72 63.57 -35.34
CA ASN A 90 55.05 64.02 -36.70
C ASN A 90 53.92 64.86 -37.36
N VAL A 91 53.28 65.74 -36.59
CA VAL A 91 52.28 66.69 -37.10
C VAL A 91 52.99 67.79 -37.88
N ASN A 92 52.76 67.86 -39.18
CA ASN A 92 53.40 68.82 -40.08
C ASN A 92 52.35 69.72 -40.75
N ILE A 93 52.23 70.97 -40.29
CA ILE A 93 51.21 71.91 -40.76
C ILE A 93 51.88 73.10 -41.47
N THR A 94 51.35 73.49 -42.62
CA THR A 94 51.69 74.71 -43.36
C THR A 94 50.42 75.54 -43.57
N SER A 95 50.34 76.71 -42.93
CA SER A 95 49.21 77.64 -43.07
C SER A 95 49.51 78.78 -44.04
N ARG A 96 48.56 79.11 -44.90
CA ARG A 96 48.69 80.16 -45.94
C ARG A 96 47.74 81.34 -45.80
N GLY A 97 46.78 81.31 -44.87
CA GLY A 97 45.81 82.40 -44.64
C GLY A 97 46.21 83.33 -43.50
N SER A 98 45.90 84.63 -43.59
CA SER A 98 46.28 85.63 -42.57
C SER A 98 45.35 85.71 -41.35
N ALA A 99 44.10 85.26 -41.47
CA ALA A 99 43.10 85.28 -40.39
C ALA A 99 43.00 83.95 -39.61
N VAL A 100 43.97 83.06 -39.77
CA VAL A 100 43.88 81.64 -39.39
C VAL A 100 44.25 81.38 -37.92
N ASN A 101 43.58 80.42 -37.29
CA ASN A 101 43.94 79.82 -36.02
C ASN A 101 44.49 78.41 -36.27
N VAL A 102 45.73 78.14 -35.84
CA VAL A 102 46.43 76.89 -36.14
C VAL A 102 46.85 76.17 -34.86
N GLY A 103 46.53 74.88 -34.73
CA GLY A 103 47.23 74.02 -33.78
C GLY A 103 47.22 72.56 -34.20
N GLY A 104 48.10 71.74 -33.62
CA GLY A 104 48.21 70.34 -34.01
C GLY A 104 46.95 69.54 -33.68
N LEU A 105 46.37 69.76 -32.50
CA LEU A 105 45.08 69.18 -32.13
C LEU A 105 43.92 69.98 -32.75
N ALA A 106 43.88 71.30 -32.57
CA ALA A 106 42.69 72.09 -32.90
C ALA A 106 43.00 73.51 -33.41
N GLY A 107 42.22 73.98 -34.38
CA GLY A 107 42.20 75.42 -34.72
C GLY A 107 41.66 76.24 -33.55
N ILE A 108 40.43 75.93 -33.12
CA ILE A 108 39.78 76.52 -31.93
C ILE A 108 39.12 75.45 -31.05
N THR A 109 39.28 75.61 -29.73
CA THR A 109 38.44 74.98 -28.71
C THR A 109 37.66 76.07 -27.97
N ASP A 110 36.32 75.96 -27.95
CA ASP A 110 35.43 77.00 -27.37
C ASP A 110 35.25 76.85 -25.85
N ALA A 111 34.56 77.81 -25.21
CA ALA A 111 34.23 77.89 -23.79
C ALA A 111 33.59 76.63 -23.18
N TRP A 112 33.07 75.73 -24.02
CA TRP A 112 32.45 74.46 -23.61
C TRP A 112 33.29 73.21 -23.94
N THR A 113 34.58 73.37 -24.26
CA THR A 113 35.48 72.29 -24.68
C THR A 113 36.69 72.15 -23.74
N LEU A 114 36.73 71.09 -22.94
CA LEU A 114 37.86 70.77 -22.06
C LEU A 114 38.94 69.98 -22.82
N VAL A 115 40.21 70.38 -22.69
CA VAL A 115 41.37 69.64 -23.20
C VAL A 115 42.21 69.10 -22.03
N ASP A 116 42.41 67.78 -21.95
CA ASP A 116 43.10 67.14 -20.83
C ASP A 116 44.01 65.99 -21.29
N ARG A 117 45.29 65.98 -20.89
CA ARG A 117 46.26 64.92 -21.28
C ARG A 117 46.40 64.76 -22.79
N VAL A 118 46.69 65.85 -23.48
CA VAL A 118 47.03 65.86 -24.91
C VAL A 118 48.53 66.09 -25.09
N SER A 119 49.17 65.30 -25.93
CA SER A 119 50.58 65.42 -26.33
C SER A 119 50.66 65.62 -27.84
N VAL A 120 51.43 66.59 -28.32
CA VAL A 120 51.62 66.83 -29.76
C VAL A 120 53.09 67.09 -30.07
N SER A 121 53.66 66.40 -31.07
CA SER A 121 55.00 66.68 -31.60
C SER A 121 55.00 66.90 -33.12
N GLY A 122 55.91 67.75 -33.60
CA GLY A 122 56.07 68.02 -35.04
C GLY A 122 56.49 69.47 -35.37
N THR A 123 55.99 69.99 -36.49
CA THR A 123 56.32 71.32 -37.01
C THR A 123 55.08 72.06 -37.52
N ILE A 124 54.91 73.33 -37.17
CA ILE A 124 53.89 74.22 -37.72
C ILE A 124 54.58 75.41 -38.39
N THR A 125 54.27 75.69 -39.65
CA THR A 125 54.86 76.80 -40.41
C THR A 125 53.83 77.65 -41.14
N GLY A 126 54.25 78.85 -41.58
CA GLY A 126 53.48 79.67 -42.52
C GLY A 126 52.97 80.98 -41.93
N VAL A 127 51.68 81.30 -42.12
CA VAL A 127 51.06 82.56 -41.70
C VAL A 127 49.72 82.34 -40.99
N GLY A 128 49.30 83.29 -40.14
CA GLY A 128 48.01 83.23 -39.43
C GLY A 128 47.80 84.39 -38.47
N SER A 129 46.79 84.25 -37.60
CA SER A 129 46.52 85.13 -36.48
C SER A 129 47.00 84.54 -35.16
N TYR A 130 46.57 83.32 -34.81
CA TYR A 130 47.01 82.63 -33.60
C TYR A 130 47.57 81.23 -33.90
N VAL A 131 48.64 80.81 -33.23
CA VAL A 131 49.22 79.47 -33.35
C VAL A 131 49.62 78.86 -32.00
N GLY A 132 49.30 77.59 -31.79
CA GLY A 132 49.74 76.79 -30.65
C GLY A 132 50.13 75.37 -31.05
N GLY A 133 51.03 74.70 -30.33
CA GLY A 133 51.34 73.29 -30.59
C GLY A 133 50.12 72.38 -30.46
N ILE A 134 49.28 72.62 -29.45
CA ILE A 134 47.98 71.94 -29.28
C ILE A 134 46.89 72.72 -30.03
N SER A 135 46.68 74.00 -29.70
CA SER A 135 45.57 74.77 -30.25
C SER A 135 45.88 76.22 -30.60
N GLY A 136 45.36 76.69 -31.74
CA GLY A 136 45.44 78.10 -32.13
C GLY A 136 44.74 79.00 -31.12
N GLN A 137 43.49 78.69 -30.78
CA GLN A 137 42.73 79.37 -29.73
C GLN A 137 42.10 78.36 -28.77
N SER A 138 42.17 78.60 -27.47
CA SER A 138 41.47 77.81 -26.45
C SER A 138 40.74 78.71 -25.45
N ILE A 139 39.41 78.67 -25.48
CA ILE A 139 38.51 79.55 -24.72
C ILE A 139 38.11 78.89 -23.37
N ASN A 140 38.59 77.68 -23.11
CA ASN A 140 38.37 76.92 -21.88
C ASN A 140 39.68 76.31 -21.39
N THR A 141 39.62 75.58 -20.27
CA THR A 141 40.81 75.01 -19.61
C THR A 141 41.57 74.02 -20.49
N VAL A 142 42.90 74.15 -20.54
CA VAL A 142 43.82 73.09 -20.98
C VAL A 142 44.59 72.60 -19.75
N SER A 143 44.52 71.29 -19.50
CA SER A 143 45.16 70.65 -18.35
C SER A 143 46.06 69.49 -18.77
N ASN A 144 47.10 69.22 -17.99
CA ASN A 144 47.90 67.98 -18.08
C ASN A 144 48.51 67.69 -19.46
N SER A 145 48.75 68.71 -20.30
CA SER A 145 49.02 68.53 -21.72
C SER A 145 50.40 69.03 -22.13
N ASP A 146 51.01 68.45 -23.16
CA ASP A 146 52.35 68.79 -23.64
C ASP A 146 52.42 69.09 -25.16
N ALA A 147 53.38 69.92 -25.55
CA ALA A 147 53.68 70.24 -26.93
C ALA A 147 55.19 70.31 -27.24
N HIS A 148 55.62 69.42 -28.12
CA HIS A 148 56.97 69.32 -28.68
C HIS A 148 56.94 69.76 -30.16
N VAL A 149 56.35 70.92 -30.43
CA VAL A 149 56.05 71.42 -31.78
C VAL A 149 56.88 72.64 -32.15
N HIS A 150 57.75 72.53 -33.16
CA HIS A 150 58.51 73.67 -33.66
C HIS A 150 57.63 74.57 -34.54
N ILE A 151 57.42 75.81 -34.12
CA ILE A 151 56.59 76.81 -34.78
C ILE A 151 57.50 77.79 -35.53
N ASN A 152 57.27 78.03 -36.83
CA ASN A 152 58.05 78.98 -37.62
C ASN A 152 57.19 79.74 -38.66
N GLY A 153 56.83 81.00 -38.38
CA GLY A 153 55.97 81.76 -39.29
C GLY A 153 55.59 83.18 -38.87
N ASN A 154 54.63 83.77 -39.59
CA ASN A 154 54.08 85.09 -39.28
C ASN A 154 52.65 84.97 -38.74
N PHE A 155 52.53 84.95 -37.41
CA PHE A 155 51.27 84.79 -36.70
C PHE A 155 50.90 86.10 -35.98
N GLY A 156 50.11 86.93 -36.67
CA GLY A 156 49.96 88.37 -36.44
C GLY A 156 49.29 88.83 -35.13
N ARG A 157 48.99 87.90 -34.22
CA ARG A 157 48.41 88.21 -32.89
C ARG A 157 49.11 87.44 -31.78
N GLY A 158 49.22 86.12 -31.86
CA GLY A 158 49.86 85.33 -30.80
C GLY A 158 50.40 83.97 -31.24
N ALA A 159 51.57 83.60 -30.73
CA ALA A 159 52.21 82.31 -30.94
C ALA A 159 52.69 81.74 -29.60
N GLY A 160 52.19 80.56 -29.23
CA GLY A 160 52.62 79.84 -28.03
C GLY A 160 53.12 78.44 -28.38
N GLY A 161 54.08 77.90 -27.64
CA GLY A 161 54.49 76.49 -27.84
C GLY A 161 53.34 75.51 -27.58
N LEU A 162 52.44 75.81 -26.65
CA LEU A 162 51.24 75.01 -26.35
C LEU A 162 49.97 75.60 -27.00
N VAL A 163 49.68 76.89 -26.75
CA VAL A 163 48.40 77.54 -27.14
C VAL A 163 48.64 78.96 -27.71
N GLY A 164 47.99 79.32 -28.82
CA GLY A 164 48.16 80.65 -29.41
C GLY A 164 47.45 81.78 -28.66
N TYR A 165 46.18 81.57 -28.29
CA TYR A 165 45.40 82.46 -27.43
C TYR A 165 44.60 81.67 -26.38
N SER A 166 44.54 82.14 -25.14
CA SER A 166 43.54 81.70 -24.16
C SER A 166 42.99 82.82 -23.26
N ASN A 167 41.77 82.66 -22.78
CA ASN A 167 41.13 83.53 -21.79
C ASN A 167 40.71 82.79 -20.51
N ASN A 168 41.14 81.54 -20.36
CA ASN A 168 40.77 80.62 -19.28
C ASN A 168 42.05 79.92 -18.77
N ASP A 169 41.95 78.95 -17.88
CA ASP A 169 43.12 78.48 -17.12
C ASP A 169 43.97 77.46 -17.88
N ILE A 170 45.29 77.63 -17.84
CA ILE A 170 46.25 76.63 -18.32
C ILE A 170 46.96 76.02 -17.12
N THR A 171 46.80 74.72 -16.92
CA THR A 171 47.22 74.04 -15.69
C THR A 171 48.05 72.81 -15.97
N GLN A 172 49.09 72.58 -15.17
CA GLN A 172 49.93 71.36 -15.23
C GLN A 172 50.34 70.98 -16.66
N SER A 173 50.78 71.93 -17.49
CA SER A 173 51.03 71.71 -18.93
C SER A 173 52.42 72.16 -19.38
N TYR A 174 52.94 71.62 -20.49
CA TYR A 174 54.36 71.73 -20.87
C TYR A 174 54.60 72.05 -22.35
N ALA A 175 55.62 72.84 -22.69
CA ALA A 175 56.02 73.03 -24.09
C ALA A 175 57.54 73.07 -24.28
N THR A 176 58.08 72.30 -25.24
CA THR A 176 59.53 72.29 -25.55
C THR A 176 59.86 72.68 -26.98
N GLY A 177 58.86 72.78 -27.86
CA GLY A 177 59.09 73.16 -29.25
C GLY A 177 59.52 74.62 -29.37
N ASP A 178 60.41 74.90 -30.32
CA ASP A 178 60.90 76.26 -30.56
C ASP A 178 59.80 77.13 -31.19
N VAL A 179 59.69 78.39 -30.79
CA VAL A 179 58.68 79.33 -31.29
C VAL A 179 59.34 80.49 -32.02
N LYS A 180 59.44 80.40 -33.34
CA LYS A 180 60.02 81.42 -34.22
C LYS A 180 58.93 82.21 -34.94
N VAL A 181 58.88 83.53 -34.69
CA VAL A 181 57.92 84.44 -35.34
C VAL A 181 58.60 85.57 -36.12
N THR A 182 58.08 85.83 -37.32
CA THR A 182 58.70 86.78 -38.28
C THR A 182 57.91 88.06 -38.55
N GLY A 183 56.70 88.20 -37.98
CA GLY A 183 55.85 89.39 -38.11
C GLY A 183 56.11 90.52 -37.11
N ASN A 184 55.43 91.65 -37.34
CA ASN A 184 55.35 92.78 -36.42
C ASN A 184 54.12 92.63 -35.49
N ASN A 185 54.24 93.12 -34.25
CA ASN A 185 53.20 93.10 -33.21
C ASN A 185 52.78 91.69 -32.75
N ASN A 186 53.65 90.70 -32.91
CA ASN A 186 53.36 89.32 -32.49
C ASN A 186 53.62 89.16 -30.98
N LYS A 187 52.72 88.48 -30.27
CA LYS A 187 52.93 88.03 -28.88
C LYS A 187 53.46 86.60 -28.90
N ALA A 188 54.75 86.41 -28.63
CA ALA A 188 55.40 85.10 -28.65
C ALA A 188 55.71 84.62 -27.22
N GLY A 189 55.20 83.45 -26.85
CA GLY A 189 55.50 82.81 -25.57
C GLY A 189 55.95 81.35 -25.74
N GLY A 190 56.79 80.86 -24.84
CA GLY A 190 57.17 79.44 -24.84
C GLY A 190 55.99 78.52 -24.55
N LEU A 191 55.04 78.95 -23.71
CA LEU A 191 53.79 78.21 -23.45
C LEU A 191 52.60 78.81 -24.21
N ILE A 192 52.33 80.12 -24.05
CA ILE A 192 51.15 80.79 -24.60
C ILE A 192 51.49 82.10 -25.32
N GLY A 193 50.89 82.36 -26.48
CA GLY A 193 51.01 83.64 -27.16
C GLY A 193 50.29 84.78 -26.43
N ASP A 194 48.95 84.75 -26.44
CA ASP A 194 48.06 85.78 -25.89
C ASP A 194 47.20 85.19 -24.75
N HIS A 195 47.23 85.71 -23.51
CA HIS A 195 46.59 85.08 -22.34
C HIS A 195 45.84 86.04 -21.43
N TYR A 196 44.67 85.65 -20.92
CA TYR A 196 43.92 86.43 -19.91
C TYR A 196 43.44 85.63 -18.68
N GLY A 197 43.68 84.32 -18.62
CA GLY A 197 43.31 83.45 -17.49
C GLY A 197 44.41 83.30 -16.43
N GLU A 198 44.31 82.26 -15.59
CA GLU A 198 45.41 81.82 -14.73
C GLU A 198 46.36 80.86 -15.47
N ILE A 199 47.63 80.86 -15.10
CA ILE A 199 48.55 79.74 -15.38
C ILE A 199 48.99 79.14 -14.05
N SER A 200 48.89 77.82 -13.92
CA SER A 200 49.44 77.13 -12.75
C SER A 200 50.24 75.89 -13.12
N ASN A 201 51.31 75.62 -12.36
CA ASN A 201 52.07 74.37 -12.42
C ASN A 201 52.60 74.01 -13.83
N SER A 202 52.83 75.00 -14.70
CA SER A 202 53.07 74.80 -16.13
C SER A 202 54.47 75.27 -16.55
N TYR A 203 55.02 74.66 -17.60
CA TYR A 203 56.46 74.70 -17.88
C TYR A 203 56.74 74.98 -19.37
N ALA A 204 57.82 75.68 -19.73
CA ALA A 204 58.27 75.80 -21.12
C ALA A 204 59.79 75.80 -21.28
N THR A 205 60.35 75.06 -22.25
CA THR A 205 61.81 74.97 -22.45
C THR A 205 62.30 75.25 -23.87
N GLY A 206 61.39 75.52 -24.82
CA GLY A 206 61.73 75.77 -26.22
C GLY A 206 62.46 77.09 -26.44
N HIS A 207 63.20 77.21 -27.55
CA HIS A 207 63.80 78.47 -27.95
C HIS A 207 62.74 79.40 -28.58
N ILE A 208 62.55 80.60 -28.04
CA ILE A 208 61.66 81.60 -28.65
C ILE A 208 62.48 82.68 -29.38
N GLU A 209 62.13 82.95 -30.63
CA GLU A 209 62.78 83.96 -31.48
C GLU A 209 61.73 84.84 -32.19
N ALA A 210 61.70 86.14 -31.90
CA ALA A 210 60.93 87.12 -32.67
C ALA A 210 61.85 87.99 -33.54
N SER A 211 61.81 87.81 -34.86
CA SER A 211 62.75 88.44 -35.78
C SER A 211 62.39 89.89 -36.18
N ASN A 212 61.42 90.52 -35.51
CA ASN A 212 60.95 91.86 -35.85
C ASN A 212 60.68 92.74 -34.61
N GLY A 213 60.94 94.05 -34.75
CA GLY A 213 61.22 94.94 -33.62
C GLY A 213 60.04 95.26 -32.68
N ASN A 214 58.80 95.24 -33.15
CA ASN A 214 57.62 95.64 -32.35
C ASN A 214 56.85 94.46 -31.72
N SER A 215 57.45 93.28 -31.68
CA SER A 215 56.85 92.05 -31.12
C SER A 215 57.26 91.84 -29.65
N SER A 216 56.43 91.15 -28.88
CA SER A 216 56.59 90.90 -27.45
C SER A 216 56.97 89.43 -27.19
N VAL A 217 58.01 89.18 -26.40
CA VAL A 217 58.60 87.84 -26.20
C VAL A 217 58.71 87.46 -24.72
N GLY A 218 58.04 86.40 -24.30
CA GLY A 218 58.18 85.86 -22.93
C GLY A 218 58.53 84.37 -22.91
N GLY A 219 59.19 83.90 -21.85
CA GLY A 219 59.48 82.47 -21.71
C GLY A 219 58.22 81.62 -21.48
N LEU A 220 57.24 82.14 -20.73
CA LEU A 220 55.92 81.49 -20.60
C LEU A 220 54.87 82.15 -21.51
N ILE A 221 54.63 83.47 -21.35
CA ILE A 221 53.53 84.18 -22.03
C ILE A 221 54.05 85.35 -22.86
N GLY A 222 53.57 85.52 -24.09
CA GLY A 222 53.89 86.68 -24.93
C GLY A 222 53.28 88.01 -24.46
N THR A 223 52.29 88.02 -23.56
CA THR A 223 51.49 89.19 -23.16
C THR A 223 51.04 89.14 -21.69
N ILE A 224 50.18 90.09 -21.31
CA ILE A 224 49.64 90.37 -19.98
C ILE A 224 48.71 89.25 -19.46
N GLY A 225 49.28 88.24 -18.80
CA GLY A 225 48.51 87.28 -17.99
C GLY A 225 48.04 87.87 -16.66
N ARG A 226 46.94 87.34 -16.07
CA ARG A 226 46.42 87.84 -14.78
C ARG A 226 47.11 87.23 -13.56
N THR A 227 47.36 85.93 -13.59
CA THR A 227 47.90 85.16 -12.47
C THR A 227 48.83 84.06 -12.98
N ILE A 228 50.02 83.92 -12.38
CA ILE A 228 50.95 82.80 -12.66
C ILE A 228 51.38 82.17 -11.34
N LYS A 229 51.22 80.85 -11.19
CA LYS A 229 51.57 80.09 -9.98
C LYS A 229 52.44 78.87 -10.31
N ASN A 230 53.44 78.55 -9.47
CA ASN A 230 54.21 77.31 -9.55
C ASN A 230 54.76 76.96 -10.96
N SER A 231 55.02 77.94 -11.82
CA SER A 231 55.28 77.74 -13.26
C SER A 231 56.69 78.15 -13.65
N TYR A 232 57.29 77.52 -14.66
CA TYR A 232 58.72 77.72 -14.93
C TYR A 232 59.08 77.76 -16.42
N THR A 233 60.12 78.52 -16.78
CA THR A 233 60.66 78.48 -18.14
C THR A 233 62.18 78.45 -18.24
N SER A 234 62.68 77.59 -19.13
CA SER A 234 64.04 77.63 -19.67
C SER A 234 63.99 77.82 -21.18
N GLY A 235 65.14 77.77 -21.83
CA GLY A 235 65.25 77.99 -23.27
C GLY A 235 65.58 79.44 -23.56
N LYS A 236 66.28 79.64 -24.69
CA LYS A 236 66.80 80.95 -25.07
C LYS A 236 65.68 81.83 -25.63
N LEU A 237 65.76 83.12 -25.38
CA LEU A 237 64.82 84.15 -25.83
C LEU A 237 65.59 85.14 -26.69
N ILE A 238 65.20 85.28 -27.96
CA ILE A 238 65.79 86.23 -28.91
C ILE A 238 64.70 87.14 -29.44
N LYS A 239 65.02 88.43 -29.49
CA LYS A 239 64.16 89.47 -30.03
C LYS A 239 65.00 90.42 -30.87
N ALA A 240 64.52 90.76 -32.07
CA ALA A 240 65.15 91.78 -32.90
C ALA A 240 64.99 93.20 -32.29
N SER A 241 65.94 94.09 -32.59
CA SER A 241 65.95 95.47 -32.08
C SER A 241 64.68 96.25 -32.47
N GLY A 242 64.00 96.84 -31.48
CA GLY A 242 62.82 97.67 -31.68
C GLY A 242 62.02 97.89 -30.39
N THR A 243 60.81 98.44 -30.53
CA THR A 243 59.97 98.99 -29.44
C THR A 243 59.11 97.99 -28.66
N GLY A 244 59.03 96.73 -29.09
CA GLY A 244 58.32 95.69 -28.32
C GLY A 244 59.11 95.23 -27.09
N TYR A 245 58.53 94.35 -26.28
CA TYR A 245 59.10 93.95 -24.99
C TYR A 245 59.70 92.54 -24.99
N ILE A 246 60.58 92.25 -24.02
CA ILE A 246 61.10 90.90 -23.75
C ILE A 246 61.18 90.69 -22.23
N GLY A 247 60.72 89.54 -21.75
CA GLY A 247 60.75 89.16 -20.33
C GLY A 247 61.03 87.68 -20.13
N GLY A 248 61.42 87.31 -18.91
CA GLY A 248 61.73 85.94 -18.54
C GLY A 248 60.48 85.08 -18.46
N LEU A 249 59.42 85.56 -17.82
CA LEU A 249 58.12 84.89 -17.74
C LEU A 249 57.11 85.53 -18.71
N ILE A 250 56.96 86.86 -18.64
CA ILE A 250 55.95 87.62 -19.39
C ILE A 250 56.61 88.61 -20.37
N GLY A 251 56.20 88.55 -21.63
CA GLY A 251 56.66 89.51 -22.65
C GLY A 251 56.28 90.95 -22.35
N GLU A 252 55.00 91.26 -22.11
CA GLU A 252 54.48 92.63 -21.97
C GLU A 252 54.41 93.15 -20.53
N SER A 253 55.54 93.12 -19.82
CA SER A 253 55.63 93.42 -18.38
C SER A 253 55.37 94.89 -17.97
N ASN A 254 55.33 95.84 -18.93
CA ASN A 254 55.34 97.29 -18.64
C ASN A 254 53.97 98.00 -18.69
N ASN A 255 52.83 97.28 -18.71
CA ASN A 255 51.49 97.87 -18.75
C ASN A 255 50.86 97.99 -17.34
N PRO A 256 50.48 99.18 -16.83
CA PRO A 256 50.13 99.40 -15.41
C PRO A 256 48.68 99.06 -14.97
N PHE A 257 48.04 98.01 -15.50
CA PHE A 257 46.67 97.58 -15.11
C PHE A 257 46.47 96.05 -15.21
N PRO A 258 45.76 95.36 -14.28
CA PRO A 258 45.64 95.52 -12.82
C PRO A 258 46.85 94.85 -12.10
N PRO A 259 46.89 94.69 -10.75
CA PRO A 259 48.00 93.98 -10.11
C PRO A 259 48.03 92.48 -10.49
N TYR A 260 49.04 92.09 -11.26
CA TYR A 260 49.33 90.69 -11.57
C TYR A 260 49.76 89.94 -10.32
N THR A 261 49.28 88.71 -10.13
CA THR A 261 49.74 87.87 -9.01
C THR A 261 50.64 86.76 -9.55
N ILE A 262 51.95 86.94 -9.39
CA ILE A 262 52.95 85.93 -9.76
C ILE A 262 53.51 85.36 -8.47
N THR A 263 53.49 84.03 -8.33
CA THR A 263 53.92 83.33 -7.11
C THR A 263 54.61 82.01 -7.46
N LYS A 264 55.72 81.72 -6.78
CA LYS A 264 56.52 80.49 -6.96
C LYS A 264 56.81 80.13 -8.43
N SER A 265 57.02 81.14 -9.28
CA SER A 265 57.20 80.95 -10.73
C SER A 265 58.49 81.62 -11.19
N TYR A 266 59.34 80.91 -11.94
CA TYR A 266 60.77 81.26 -12.11
C TYR A 266 61.25 81.00 -13.54
N TRP A 267 62.40 81.58 -13.93
CA TRP A 267 62.99 81.37 -15.26
C TRP A 267 64.51 81.17 -15.23
N ASN A 268 65.08 80.48 -16.23
CA ASN A 268 66.51 80.18 -16.28
C ASN A 268 67.35 81.43 -16.59
N ALA A 269 68.05 81.95 -15.56
CA ALA A 269 69.00 83.04 -15.70
C ALA A 269 70.12 82.72 -16.72
N THR A 270 70.51 81.45 -16.81
CA THR A 270 71.68 80.98 -17.58
C THR A 270 71.43 81.01 -19.09
N ASP A 271 70.20 80.74 -19.51
CA ASP A 271 69.84 80.72 -20.94
C ASP A 271 69.69 82.15 -21.49
N ASN A 272 69.35 83.12 -20.62
CA ASN A 272 69.01 84.49 -20.98
C ASN A 272 69.67 85.54 -20.07
N PRO A 273 71.01 85.62 -20.01
CA PRO A 273 71.72 86.48 -19.08
C PRO A 273 71.36 87.98 -19.22
N VAL A 274 70.99 88.42 -20.43
CA VAL A 274 70.61 89.82 -20.73
C VAL A 274 69.34 90.27 -20.00
N LEU A 275 68.44 89.36 -19.62
CA LEU A 275 67.22 89.71 -18.90
C LEU A 275 67.47 90.02 -17.42
N THR A 276 68.60 89.58 -16.85
CA THR A 276 68.97 89.90 -15.45
C THR A 276 69.27 91.38 -15.24
N THR A 277 69.66 92.12 -16.29
CA THR A 277 70.01 93.55 -16.21
C THR A 277 68.87 94.49 -16.60
N LEU A 278 67.77 93.98 -17.16
CA LEU A 278 66.60 94.78 -17.55
C LEU A 278 65.62 95.06 -16.40
N GLY A 279 65.93 94.57 -15.20
CA GLY A 279 65.10 94.67 -14.00
C GLY A 279 64.20 93.44 -13.84
N MET A 280 63.99 93.01 -12.60
CA MET A 280 63.03 91.95 -12.29
C MET A 280 61.62 92.40 -12.69
N GLU A 281 60.86 91.51 -13.32
CA GLU A 281 59.44 91.75 -13.63
C GLU A 281 58.68 92.13 -12.34
N PRO A 282 57.87 93.20 -12.32
CA PRO A 282 57.28 93.69 -11.08
C PRO A 282 56.37 92.66 -10.40
N GLY A 283 56.77 92.20 -9.21
CA GLY A 283 56.01 91.25 -8.41
C GLY A 283 56.26 89.76 -8.71
N THR A 284 57.40 89.40 -9.32
CA THR A 284 57.73 88.01 -9.64
C THR A 284 58.63 87.29 -8.64
N ASP A 285 58.42 85.99 -8.52
CA ASP A 285 59.46 85.03 -8.17
C ASP A 285 60.56 85.00 -9.27
N GLY A 286 61.81 84.74 -8.88
CA GLY A 286 62.98 85.28 -9.58
C GLY A 286 63.59 84.46 -10.72
N ALA A 287 64.70 84.99 -11.26
CA ALA A 287 65.60 84.24 -12.14
C ALA A 287 66.43 83.23 -11.33
N VAL A 288 66.54 81.99 -11.78
CA VAL A 288 67.24 80.89 -11.08
C VAL A 288 68.28 80.21 -11.99
N GLN A 289 69.29 79.55 -11.40
CA GLN A 289 70.20 78.69 -12.16
C GLN A 289 69.53 77.37 -12.53
N LYS A 290 70.02 76.71 -13.59
CA LYS A 290 69.50 75.41 -14.05
C LYS A 290 69.64 74.30 -13.00
N SER A 291 70.62 74.40 -12.10
CA SER A 291 70.83 73.50 -10.96
C SER A 291 69.71 73.61 -9.93
N ASP A 292 69.34 74.84 -9.58
CA ASP A 292 68.51 75.17 -8.41
C ASP A 292 67.04 74.80 -8.64
N MET A 293 66.67 74.55 -9.89
CA MET A 293 65.38 73.94 -10.28
C MET A 293 65.09 72.60 -9.63
N LYS A 294 66.11 71.76 -9.34
CA LYS A 294 65.87 70.39 -8.87
C LYS A 294 65.08 70.35 -7.57
N ASP A 295 65.27 71.36 -6.72
CA ASP A 295 64.65 71.43 -5.39
C ASP A 295 63.22 72.00 -5.43
N MET A 296 62.83 72.62 -6.55
CA MET A 296 61.48 73.19 -6.71
C MET A 296 60.34 72.17 -6.75
N ILE A 297 60.65 70.90 -7.02
CA ILE A 297 59.67 69.79 -7.06
C ILE A 297 58.91 69.67 -5.72
N ALA A 298 59.56 70.06 -4.62
CA ALA A 298 59.00 70.03 -3.27
C ALA A 298 57.94 71.13 -2.98
N LEU A 299 57.75 72.12 -3.87
CA LEU A 299 56.95 73.32 -3.56
C LEU A 299 55.41 73.12 -3.55
N GLY A 300 54.92 71.94 -3.96
CA GLY A 300 53.54 71.48 -3.83
C GLY A 300 52.57 72.04 -4.90
N GLY A 301 51.84 71.15 -5.57
CA GLY A 301 50.87 71.48 -6.63
C GLY A 301 50.96 70.60 -7.89
N TRP A 302 51.97 69.73 -7.94
CA TRP A 302 52.22 68.80 -9.05
C TRP A 302 51.65 67.42 -8.75
N ASP A 303 50.80 66.88 -9.62
CA ASP A 303 50.30 65.52 -9.47
C ASP A 303 51.34 64.51 -9.97
N SER A 304 52.08 63.93 -9.02
CA SER A 304 53.05 62.87 -9.26
C SER A 304 52.47 61.58 -9.85
N ALA A 305 51.14 61.42 -9.93
CA ALA A 305 50.51 60.33 -10.66
C ALA A 305 50.45 60.62 -12.18
N VAL A 306 50.27 61.88 -12.57
CA VAL A 306 50.15 62.30 -13.98
C VAL A 306 51.51 62.63 -14.60
N TRP A 307 52.45 63.14 -13.80
CA TRP A 307 53.76 63.60 -14.29
C TRP A 307 54.96 63.04 -13.49
N GLY A 308 56.14 63.02 -14.12
CA GLY A 308 57.41 62.54 -13.57
C GLY A 308 58.58 63.50 -13.84
N ILE A 309 59.61 63.43 -13.00
CA ILE A 309 60.90 64.12 -13.14
C ILE A 309 61.96 63.12 -12.69
N GLN A 310 63.09 63.01 -13.40
CA GLN A 310 64.16 62.05 -13.10
C GLN A 310 65.45 62.76 -12.68
N GLU A 311 66.18 62.17 -11.73
CA GLU A 311 67.48 62.70 -11.31
C GLU A 311 68.46 62.77 -12.50
N GLY A 312 69.02 63.96 -12.73
CA GLY A 312 69.95 64.24 -13.82
C GLY A 312 69.32 64.97 -15.00
N VAL A 313 68.06 64.66 -15.33
CA VAL A 313 67.31 65.30 -16.42
C VAL A 313 66.37 66.35 -15.84
N SER A 314 66.78 67.63 -15.90
CA SER A 314 66.11 68.75 -15.21
C SER A 314 64.78 69.21 -15.84
N THR A 315 64.01 68.30 -16.45
CA THR A 315 62.77 68.61 -17.17
C THR A 315 61.65 67.63 -16.83
N PRO A 316 60.43 68.13 -16.54
CA PRO A 316 59.28 67.29 -16.29
C PRO A 316 58.70 66.62 -17.55
N TYR A 317 58.08 65.44 -17.39
CA TYR A 317 57.46 64.66 -18.47
C TYR A 317 56.14 63.99 -18.05
N LEU A 318 55.23 63.72 -18.99
CA LEU A 318 53.92 63.12 -18.69
C LEU A 318 54.05 61.61 -18.46
N LYS A 319 53.70 61.10 -17.27
CA LYS A 319 53.68 59.65 -16.98
C LYS A 319 52.64 58.92 -17.81
N THR A 320 51.50 59.54 -18.11
CA THR A 320 50.44 58.93 -18.93
C THR A 320 50.91 58.54 -20.35
N PHE A 321 52.02 59.11 -20.82
CA PHE A 321 52.68 58.82 -22.10
C PHE A 321 54.14 58.36 -21.91
N SER A 322 54.41 57.62 -20.82
CA SER A 322 55.69 56.96 -20.48
C SER A 322 56.43 56.44 -21.72
N PRO A 323 57.79 56.46 -21.75
CA PRO A 323 58.56 56.07 -22.92
C PRO A 323 58.16 54.67 -23.37
N VAL A 324 57.40 54.59 -24.46
CA VAL A 324 56.93 53.32 -24.98
C VAL A 324 58.09 52.71 -25.71
N LEU A 325 58.70 51.71 -25.09
CA LEU A 325 59.68 50.83 -25.72
C LEU A 325 58.94 50.01 -26.80
N ARG A 326 58.76 50.64 -27.97
CA ARG A 326 57.94 50.11 -29.08
C ARG A 326 58.70 48.99 -29.74
N VAL A 327 58.45 47.77 -29.26
CA VAL A 327 58.86 46.55 -29.94
C VAL A 327 57.83 46.20 -31.01
N ALA A 328 58.13 46.50 -32.28
CA ALA A 328 57.31 45.98 -33.40
C ALA A 328 57.33 44.44 -33.33
N PRO A 329 56.22 43.73 -33.61
CA PRO A 329 56.08 42.31 -33.30
C PRO A 329 57.31 41.55 -33.78
N ILE A 330 58.08 41.03 -32.82
CA ILE A 330 59.27 40.26 -33.14
C ILE A 330 58.78 38.99 -33.82
N SER A 331 59.20 38.77 -35.06
CA SER A 331 58.93 37.51 -35.74
C SER A 331 59.90 36.47 -35.17
N ALA A 332 59.38 35.58 -34.34
CA ALA A 332 60.03 34.31 -34.04
C ALA A 332 59.49 33.25 -35.01
N THR A 333 60.35 32.76 -35.92
CA THR A 333 59.98 31.70 -36.85
C THR A 333 60.71 30.43 -36.44
N TYR A 334 59.95 29.36 -36.17
CA TYR A 334 60.45 28.03 -35.89
C TYR A 334 60.30 27.18 -37.16
N PHE A 335 61.42 26.80 -37.76
CA PHE A 335 61.45 25.98 -38.97
C PHE A 335 61.60 24.51 -38.59
N THR A 336 60.61 23.69 -38.95
CA THR A 336 60.70 22.23 -38.85
C THR A 336 61.37 21.66 -40.09
N GLU A 337 62.71 21.74 -40.15
CA GLU A 337 63.48 21.12 -41.24
C GLU A 337 63.89 19.67 -40.93
N PRO A 338 64.08 18.81 -41.95
CA PRO A 338 64.57 17.43 -41.76
C PRO A 338 65.96 17.30 -41.11
N ALA A 339 66.70 18.41 -40.98
CA ALA A 339 68.07 18.46 -40.48
C ALA A 339 68.19 18.99 -39.03
N GLY A 340 67.07 19.24 -38.36
CA GLY A 340 67.00 19.89 -37.04
C GLY A 340 66.16 21.16 -37.09
N ASN A 341 65.54 21.53 -35.98
CA ASN A 341 64.64 22.68 -35.97
C ASN A 341 65.43 23.98 -35.79
N GLU A 342 65.21 25.00 -36.62
CA GLU A 342 65.88 26.30 -36.51
C GLU A 342 64.92 27.35 -35.92
N LEU A 343 65.43 28.16 -34.99
CA LEU A 343 64.70 29.27 -34.38
C LEU A 343 65.36 30.60 -34.77
N GLN A 344 64.69 31.36 -35.63
CA GLN A 344 65.13 32.69 -36.06
C GLN A 344 64.23 33.78 -35.47
N VAL A 345 64.84 34.90 -35.08
CA VAL A 345 64.23 36.01 -34.36
C VAL A 345 64.63 37.32 -35.04
N SER A 346 63.67 38.16 -35.41
CA SER A 346 63.97 39.54 -35.84
C SER A 346 62.87 40.52 -35.49
N GLY A 347 63.22 41.78 -35.25
CA GLY A 347 62.25 42.80 -34.87
C GLY A 347 62.82 44.21 -34.88
N HIS A 348 61.98 45.15 -34.44
CA HIS A 348 62.38 46.56 -34.31
C HIS A 348 62.17 47.05 -32.89
N VAL A 349 63.08 47.91 -32.42
CA VAL A 349 62.99 48.58 -31.12
C VAL A 349 63.07 50.09 -31.32
N ARG A 350 62.34 50.86 -30.50
CA ARG A 350 62.43 52.34 -30.45
C ARG A 350 62.31 52.78 -28.99
N ASP A 351 63.22 53.67 -28.58
CA ASP A 351 63.14 54.41 -27.32
C ASP A 351 62.15 55.58 -27.45
N GLY A 352 61.31 55.77 -26.44
CA GLY A 352 60.36 56.89 -26.35
C GLY A 352 60.94 58.15 -25.68
N SER A 353 62.17 58.06 -25.17
CA SER A 353 62.96 59.16 -24.63
C SER A 353 64.08 59.55 -25.61
N ILE A 354 64.75 60.67 -25.33
CA ILE A 354 65.95 61.11 -26.07
C ILE A 354 67.10 61.23 -25.07
N GLY A 355 67.90 60.17 -24.91
CA GLY A 355 69.12 60.25 -24.09
C GLY A 355 69.93 58.97 -23.82
N GLU A 356 69.33 57.78 -23.72
CA GLU A 356 69.92 56.65 -22.97
C GLU A 356 69.96 55.30 -23.74
N PRO A 357 71.07 54.53 -23.75
CA PRO A 357 71.20 53.32 -24.57
C PRO A 357 70.27 52.16 -24.15
N LEU A 358 69.94 51.30 -25.14
CA LEU A 358 69.08 50.13 -24.98
C LEU A 358 69.89 48.82 -24.87
N THR A 359 69.41 47.87 -24.07
CA THR A 359 69.95 46.51 -23.97
C THR A 359 68.90 45.49 -24.42
N ILE A 360 69.26 44.50 -25.23
CA ILE A 360 68.40 43.38 -25.64
C ILE A 360 68.96 42.08 -25.05
N SER A 361 68.12 41.29 -24.37
CA SER A 361 68.46 39.95 -23.87
C SER A 361 67.51 38.89 -24.45
N ILE A 362 68.03 37.72 -24.83
CA ILE A 362 67.26 36.62 -25.44
C ILE A 362 67.51 35.34 -24.64
N GLU A 363 66.47 34.87 -23.95
CA GLU A 363 66.50 33.74 -23.00
C GLU A 363 65.52 32.63 -23.42
N ILE A 364 66.00 31.39 -23.57
CA ILE A 364 65.11 30.24 -23.79
C ILE A 364 64.88 29.51 -22.47
N LYS A 365 63.60 29.29 -22.12
CA LYS A 365 63.17 28.53 -20.94
C LYS A 365 62.31 27.34 -21.32
N ASN A 366 62.40 26.28 -20.53
CA ASN A 366 61.46 25.16 -20.58
C ASN A 366 60.18 25.45 -19.77
N SER A 367 59.22 24.52 -19.79
CA SER A 367 57.94 24.60 -19.07
C SER A 367 58.06 24.75 -17.54
N THR A 368 59.18 24.34 -16.92
CA THR A 368 59.43 24.56 -15.49
C THR A 368 60.04 25.92 -15.18
N ASN A 369 60.08 26.83 -16.16
CA ASN A 369 60.67 28.17 -16.08
C ASN A 369 62.19 28.15 -15.80
N ALA A 370 62.83 26.99 -15.98
CA ALA A 370 64.28 26.83 -15.90
C ALA A 370 64.94 27.37 -17.16
N LYS A 371 65.99 28.17 -16.93
CA LYS A 371 66.79 28.83 -17.97
C LYS A 371 67.71 27.81 -18.65
N VAL A 372 67.57 27.65 -19.97
CA VAL A 372 68.40 26.74 -20.76
C VAL A 372 69.58 27.49 -21.37
N THR A 373 69.33 28.65 -21.99
CA THR A 373 70.36 29.48 -22.66
C THR A 373 69.98 30.96 -22.61
N ASP A 374 70.95 31.89 -22.67
CA ASP A 374 70.75 33.36 -22.69
C ASP A 374 71.87 34.13 -23.40
N TYR A 375 71.52 35.27 -24.01
CA TYR A 375 72.38 36.11 -24.85
C TYR A 375 72.03 37.59 -24.65
N VAL A 376 73.01 38.50 -24.64
CA VAL A 376 72.80 39.94 -24.37
C VAL A 376 73.58 40.83 -25.37
N TYR A 377 72.95 41.91 -25.84
CA TYR A 377 73.49 42.87 -26.83
C TYR A 377 73.05 44.33 -26.49
N GLU A 378 73.85 45.34 -26.85
CA GLU A 378 73.58 46.77 -26.57
C GLU A 378 73.37 47.60 -27.86
N MET A 379 72.58 48.69 -27.79
CA MET A 379 72.25 49.59 -28.90
C MET A 379 72.17 51.08 -28.49
N PRO A 380 72.58 52.06 -29.33
CA PRO A 380 72.48 53.49 -29.02
C PRO A 380 71.06 54.08 -29.21
N ALA A 381 70.64 54.97 -28.33
CA ALA A 381 69.36 55.68 -28.46
C ALA A 381 69.47 57.02 -29.20
N THR A 382 68.57 57.20 -30.17
CA THR A 382 68.44 58.43 -30.98
C THR A 382 66.97 58.85 -31.17
N GLY A 383 66.03 58.27 -30.41
CA GLY A 383 64.57 58.37 -30.64
C GLY A 383 64.07 57.62 -31.91
N ASP A 384 64.97 57.15 -32.77
CA ASP A 384 64.63 56.43 -34.00
C ASP A 384 64.22 54.97 -33.75
N LYS A 385 63.54 54.40 -34.74
CA LYS A 385 63.29 52.95 -34.84
C LYS A 385 64.56 52.25 -35.33
N LYS A 386 65.08 51.28 -34.57
CA LYS A 386 66.20 50.38 -34.91
C LYS A 386 65.69 48.98 -35.27
N THR A 387 66.55 48.13 -35.83
CA THR A 387 66.21 46.75 -36.25
C THR A 387 67.27 45.77 -35.74
N PHE A 388 66.87 44.56 -35.34
CA PHE A 388 67.77 43.49 -34.89
C PHE A 388 67.37 42.11 -35.44
N THR A 389 68.34 41.18 -35.54
CA THR A 389 68.14 39.79 -35.95
C THR A 389 69.08 38.86 -35.16
N TRP A 390 68.59 37.67 -34.76
CA TRP A 390 69.30 36.60 -34.05
C TRP A 390 68.78 35.22 -34.50
N GLN A 391 69.59 34.16 -34.43
CA GLN A 391 69.18 32.81 -34.84
C GLN A 391 69.95 31.70 -34.12
N THR A 392 69.33 30.53 -33.93
CA THR A 392 69.96 29.34 -33.32
C THR A 392 69.30 28.03 -33.75
N LEU A 393 70.01 26.91 -33.59
CA LEU A 393 69.46 25.55 -33.77
C LEU A 393 68.89 25.00 -32.46
N ILE A 394 67.82 24.21 -32.58
CA ILE A 394 67.08 23.55 -31.51
C ILE A 394 67.12 22.04 -31.74
N ASP A 395 68.08 21.37 -31.08
CA ASP A 395 68.26 19.92 -31.10
C ASP A 395 67.60 19.21 -29.88
N ASP A 396 67.32 17.92 -30.02
CA ASP A 396 66.65 17.07 -29.03
C ASP A 396 67.51 16.74 -27.79
N GLN A 397 68.84 16.78 -27.94
CA GLN A 397 69.81 16.57 -26.87
C GLN A 397 69.83 17.74 -25.86
N ARG A 398 69.68 18.98 -26.36
CA ARG A 398 69.72 20.22 -25.58
C ARG A 398 68.32 20.74 -25.22
N TYR A 399 67.31 20.44 -26.03
CA TYR A 399 65.91 20.82 -25.81
C TYR A 399 64.99 19.60 -26.00
N PRO A 400 64.80 18.76 -24.96
CA PRO A 400 63.87 17.63 -24.99
C PRO A 400 62.43 18.05 -25.35
N ALA A 401 61.62 17.15 -25.89
CA ALA A 401 60.25 17.42 -26.31
C ALA A 401 59.41 18.10 -25.19
N GLY A 402 58.64 19.12 -25.56
CA GLY A 402 57.83 19.90 -24.64
C GLY A 402 57.66 21.36 -25.02
N ALA A 403 56.94 22.09 -24.17
CA ALA A 403 56.70 23.52 -24.32
C ALA A 403 57.89 24.35 -23.83
N TYR A 404 58.40 25.21 -24.71
CA TYR A 404 59.42 26.20 -24.41
C TYR A 404 58.86 27.61 -24.56
N THR A 405 59.52 28.56 -23.92
CA THR A 405 59.24 29.98 -24.09
C THR A 405 60.54 30.69 -24.41
N LEU A 406 60.60 31.29 -25.60
CA LEU A 406 61.61 32.25 -25.99
C LEU A 406 61.22 33.61 -25.39
N ASN A 407 62.00 34.09 -24.45
CA ASN A 407 61.83 35.36 -23.76
C ASN A 407 62.80 36.38 -24.35
N ILE A 408 62.29 37.47 -24.91
CA ILE A 408 63.10 38.56 -25.43
C ILE A 408 62.82 39.80 -24.59
N ARG A 409 63.81 40.20 -23.80
CA ARG A 409 63.79 41.42 -23.00
C ARG A 409 64.43 42.54 -23.79
N VAL A 410 63.84 43.72 -23.72
CA VAL A 410 64.48 44.97 -24.10
C VAL A 410 64.38 45.90 -22.89
N ASN A 411 65.50 46.52 -22.52
CA ASN A 411 65.63 47.40 -21.36
C ASN A 411 66.26 48.73 -21.78
N ASP A 412 65.91 49.84 -21.13
CA ASP A 412 66.74 51.05 -21.10
C ASP A 412 67.62 51.11 -19.82
N THR A 413 68.44 52.15 -19.65
CA THR A 413 69.33 52.28 -18.47
C THR A 413 68.57 52.58 -17.17
N VAL A 414 67.28 52.90 -17.24
CA VAL A 414 66.38 53.01 -16.10
C VAL A 414 65.74 51.63 -15.89
N ALA A 415 66.32 50.83 -14.99
CA ALA A 415 66.01 49.41 -14.79
C ALA A 415 64.56 49.04 -14.37
N VAL A 416 63.60 49.96 -14.50
CA VAL A 416 62.15 49.76 -14.40
C VAL A 416 61.43 49.70 -15.75
N HIS A 417 62.11 49.95 -16.88
CA HIS A 417 61.52 49.87 -18.23
C HIS A 417 61.97 48.62 -19.00
N GLU A 418 61.54 47.44 -18.53
CA GLU A 418 61.66 46.18 -19.26
C GLU A 418 60.42 45.97 -20.17
N GLN A 419 60.63 45.64 -21.44
CA GLN A 419 59.62 44.97 -22.27
C GLN A 419 60.06 43.54 -22.53
N LEU A 420 59.28 42.59 -22.02
CA LEU A 420 59.43 41.17 -22.28
C LEU A 420 58.39 40.74 -23.34
N GLN A 421 58.85 40.27 -24.49
CA GLN A 421 58.02 39.49 -25.42
C GLN A 421 58.35 38.00 -25.25
N SER A 422 57.33 37.21 -24.95
CA SER A 422 57.42 35.76 -24.74
C SER A 422 56.76 35.03 -25.90
N PHE A 423 57.55 34.28 -26.67
CA PHE A 423 57.08 33.44 -27.77
C PHE A 423 57.04 31.98 -27.30
N PRO A 424 55.86 31.39 -27.09
CA PRO A 424 55.75 29.96 -26.86
C PRO A 424 56.08 29.23 -28.16
N PHE A 425 56.96 28.24 -28.08
CA PHE A 425 57.18 27.29 -29.15
C PHE A 425 57.28 25.89 -28.54
N ASN A 426 56.69 24.90 -29.21
CA ASN A 426 56.82 23.51 -28.79
C ASN A 426 57.93 22.87 -29.59
N VAL A 427 58.93 22.31 -28.90
CA VAL A 427 59.71 21.22 -29.49
C VAL A 427 58.78 20.02 -29.52
N GLN A 428 58.27 19.71 -30.70
CA GLN A 428 57.25 18.69 -30.89
C GLN A 428 57.79 17.34 -30.40
N ASP A 429 57.03 16.68 -29.52
CA ASP A 429 57.18 15.24 -29.39
C ASP A 429 56.66 14.61 -30.68
N THR A 430 57.41 13.66 -31.23
CA THR A 430 56.99 12.85 -32.39
C THR A 430 56.88 11.37 -32.03
N THR A 431 57.06 11.05 -30.75
CA THR A 431 57.00 9.72 -30.19
C THR A 431 55.56 9.42 -29.78
N ALA A 432 54.93 8.41 -30.38
CA ALA A 432 53.59 8.02 -29.95
C ALA A 432 53.63 7.38 -28.56
N PRO A 433 52.66 7.69 -27.68
CA PRO A 433 52.62 7.15 -26.32
C PRO A 433 52.45 5.63 -26.30
N SER A 434 52.96 5.01 -25.24
CA SER A 434 52.86 3.55 -25.06
C SER A 434 51.40 3.07 -24.97
N VAL A 435 51.16 1.84 -25.42
CA VAL A 435 49.81 1.24 -25.50
C VAL A 435 49.18 1.15 -24.10
N PRO A 436 47.98 1.73 -23.86
CA PRO A 436 47.31 1.66 -22.56
C PRO A 436 47.02 0.22 -22.14
N ILE A 437 47.21 -0.05 -20.84
CA ILE A 437 46.84 -1.31 -20.21
C ILE A 437 45.48 -1.11 -19.54
N ILE A 438 44.43 -1.71 -20.07
CA ILE A 438 43.13 -1.79 -19.39
C ILE A 438 43.28 -2.75 -18.19
N MET A 439 42.88 -2.33 -17.00
CA MET A 439 42.88 -3.13 -15.78
C MET A 439 41.47 -3.60 -15.42
N SER A 440 40.48 -2.72 -15.54
CA SER A 440 39.05 -3.04 -15.36
C SER A 440 38.23 -2.64 -16.60
N PRO A 441 37.32 -3.48 -17.10
CA PRO A 441 37.10 -4.87 -16.68
C PRO A 441 38.31 -5.78 -16.99
N THR A 442 38.46 -6.84 -16.20
CA THR A 442 39.39 -7.92 -16.52
C THR A 442 38.86 -8.73 -17.71
N SER A 443 39.75 -9.37 -18.47
CA SER A 443 39.33 -10.13 -19.66
C SER A 443 38.43 -11.30 -19.26
N GLY A 444 37.22 -11.36 -19.81
CA GLY A 444 36.20 -12.35 -19.49
C GLY A 444 35.35 -12.03 -18.25
N GLN A 445 35.47 -10.84 -17.67
CA GLN A 445 34.63 -10.42 -16.54
C GLN A 445 33.16 -10.22 -16.97
N VAL A 446 32.23 -10.59 -16.09
CA VAL A 446 30.80 -10.27 -16.19
C VAL A 446 30.48 -9.12 -15.22
N LEU A 447 29.63 -8.18 -15.61
CA LEU A 447 29.38 -6.93 -14.88
C LEU A 447 27.88 -6.67 -14.65
N GLY A 448 27.46 -6.63 -13.37
CA GLY A 448 26.09 -6.29 -12.93
C GLY A 448 25.66 -4.83 -13.14
N GLN A 449 26.30 -4.11 -14.07
CA GLN A 449 26.06 -2.69 -14.30
C GLN A 449 26.24 -2.33 -15.78
N SER A 450 25.25 -1.66 -16.36
CA SER A 450 25.25 -1.23 -17.76
C SER A 450 26.07 0.03 -18.03
N MET A 451 26.55 0.71 -16.98
CA MET A 451 27.44 1.87 -17.07
C MET A 451 28.77 1.60 -16.33
N PRO A 452 29.54 0.58 -16.72
CA PRO A 452 30.76 0.21 -16.00
C PRO A 452 31.81 1.32 -16.08
N THR A 453 32.64 1.40 -15.04
CA THR A 453 33.85 2.24 -15.08
C THR A 453 35.00 1.42 -15.65
N ILE A 454 35.43 1.80 -16.85
CA ILE A 454 36.65 1.29 -17.47
C ILE A 454 37.83 1.97 -16.79
N SER A 455 38.86 1.23 -16.40
CA SER A 455 40.07 1.79 -15.82
C SER A 455 41.32 1.07 -16.28
N GLY A 456 42.46 1.74 -16.15
CA GLY A 456 43.73 1.18 -16.56
C GLY A 456 44.90 2.10 -16.25
N THR A 457 46.06 1.75 -16.82
CA THR A 457 47.21 2.64 -16.89
C THR A 457 47.48 3.08 -18.32
N ALA A 458 48.05 4.26 -18.46
CA ALA A 458 48.58 4.84 -19.69
C ALA A 458 49.74 5.78 -19.32
N GLU A 459 50.32 6.44 -20.30
CA GLU A 459 51.30 7.49 -20.05
C GLU A 459 50.69 8.65 -19.25
N ALA A 460 51.36 9.11 -18.20
CA ALA A 460 50.84 10.12 -17.28
C ALA A 460 50.51 11.43 -18.02
N GLY A 461 49.33 12.00 -17.78
CA GLY A 461 48.83 13.19 -18.47
C GLY A 461 48.29 12.95 -19.89
N SER A 462 48.45 11.75 -20.48
CA SER A 462 47.87 11.44 -21.79
C SER A 462 46.34 11.36 -21.75
N THR A 463 45.71 11.69 -22.87
CA THR A 463 44.27 11.52 -23.09
C THR A 463 44.01 10.12 -23.63
N VAL A 464 43.49 9.23 -22.78
CA VAL A 464 43.06 7.90 -23.18
C VAL A 464 41.71 7.98 -23.86
N THR A 465 41.66 7.60 -25.14
CA THR A 465 40.43 7.36 -25.88
C THR A 465 39.98 5.92 -25.63
N VAL A 466 38.80 5.76 -25.02
CA VAL A 466 38.17 4.45 -24.83
C VAL A 466 37.30 4.15 -26.04
N VAL A 467 37.60 3.01 -26.68
CA VAL A 467 36.85 2.47 -27.82
C VAL A 467 36.09 1.24 -27.33
N LEU A 468 34.78 1.23 -27.53
CA LEU A 468 33.89 0.14 -27.17
C LEU A 468 33.14 -0.34 -28.42
N ASP A 469 33.23 -1.63 -28.70
CA ASP A 469 32.60 -2.28 -29.86
C ASP A 469 32.93 -1.57 -31.19
N GLY A 470 34.17 -1.11 -31.31
CA GLY A 470 34.68 -0.35 -32.47
C GLY A 470 34.34 1.15 -32.49
N ASN A 471 33.49 1.64 -31.58
CA ASN A 471 33.04 3.03 -31.51
C ASN A 471 33.71 3.79 -30.36
N VAL A 472 33.90 5.11 -30.47
CA VAL A 472 34.47 5.91 -29.38
C VAL A 472 33.42 6.12 -28.28
N ALA A 473 33.67 5.57 -27.09
CA ALA A 473 32.79 5.67 -25.92
C ALA A 473 33.11 6.87 -25.02
N GLY A 474 34.27 7.51 -25.23
CA GLY A 474 34.67 8.75 -24.57
C GLY A 474 36.17 8.81 -24.32
N THR A 475 36.59 9.85 -23.59
CA THR A 475 37.98 10.07 -23.20
C THR A 475 38.14 10.23 -21.69
N ALA A 476 39.31 9.89 -21.17
CA ALA A 476 39.75 10.18 -19.81
C ALA A 476 41.23 10.59 -19.82
N THR A 477 41.64 11.45 -18.91
CA THR A 477 43.06 11.81 -18.74
C THR A 477 43.71 10.87 -17.74
N ALA A 478 44.91 10.40 -18.03
CA ALA A 478 45.73 9.66 -17.06
C ALA A 478 46.31 10.62 -16.01
N ASP A 479 46.24 10.22 -14.74
CA ASP A 479 46.79 10.98 -13.61
C ASP A 479 48.33 11.00 -13.60
N ALA A 480 48.91 11.69 -12.63
CA ALA A 480 50.37 11.80 -12.49
C ALA A 480 51.08 10.45 -12.19
N SER A 481 50.33 9.40 -11.83
CA SER A 481 50.83 8.02 -11.66
C SER A 481 50.50 7.13 -12.87
N GLY A 482 49.91 7.69 -13.93
CA GLY A 482 49.48 6.98 -15.13
C GLY A 482 48.11 6.31 -15.05
N ASN A 483 47.38 6.38 -13.93
CA ASN A 483 46.07 5.73 -13.80
C ASN A 483 44.99 6.56 -14.48
N TRP A 484 44.05 5.91 -15.16
CA TRP A 484 42.88 6.57 -15.74
C TRP A 484 41.60 5.80 -15.43
N THR A 485 40.48 6.52 -15.36
CA THR A 485 39.14 5.97 -15.18
C THR A 485 38.15 6.67 -16.09
N ARG A 486 37.31 5.90 -16.79
CA ARG A 486 36.19 6.38 -17.60
C ARG A 486 34.92 5.64 -17.23
N THR A 487 34.03 6.30 -16.51
CA THR A 487 32.62 5.88 -16.42
C THR A 487 31.92 6.21 -17.74
N LEU A 488 31.15 5.27 -18.27
CA LEU A 488 30.38 5.48 -19.49
C LEU A 488 29.20 6.43 -19.23
N SER A 489 28.86 7.26 -20.23
CA SER A 489 27.76 8.23 -20.14
C SER A 489 26.44 7.74 -20.75
N SER A 490 26.45 6.54 -21.33
CA SER A 490 25.31 5.84 -21.91
C SER A 490 25.33 4.39 -21.42
N ALA A 491 24.17 3.85 -21.09
CA ALA A 491 24.03 2.44 -20.75
C ALA A 491 24.36 1.55 -21.97
N LEU A 492 25.07 0.47 -21.70
CA LEU A 492 25.30 -0.63 -22.62
C LEU A 492 24.08 -1.55 -22.68
N SER A 493 23.94 -2.26 -23.79
CA SER A 493 23.03 -3.39 -23.92
C SER A 493 23.50 -4.57 -23.07
N GLU A 494 22.67 -5.59 -22.95
CA GLU A 494 23.11 -6.88 -22.41
C GLU A 494 24.00 -7.64 -23.41
N GLY A 495 24.89 -8.47 -22.89
CA GLY A 495 25.71 -9.41 -23.67
C GLY A 495 27.19 -9.02 -23.78
N ALA A 496 27.84 -9.59 -24.80
CA ALA A 496 29.29 -9.48 -24.95
C ALA A 496 29.70 -8.13 -25.56
N HIS A 497 30.61 -7.45 -24.86
CA HIS A 497 31.21 -6.18 -25.25
C HIS A 497 32.73 -6.30 -25.33
N SER A 498 33.35 -5.47 -26.17
CA SER A 498 34.80 -5.41 -26.35
C SER A 498 35.33 -4.00 -26.13
N VAL A 499 36.16 -3.82 -25.12
CA VAL A 499 36.84 -2.54 -24.85
C VAL A 499 38.30 -2.57 -25.33
N GLN A 500 38.70 -1.49 -25.99
CA GLN A 500 40.06 -1.13 -26.34
C GLN A 500 40.35 0.29 -25.87
N ALA A 501 41.63 0.62 -25.69
CA ALA A 501 42.07 1.96 -25.34
C ALA A 501 43.28 2.34 -26.19
N ARG A 502 43.38 3.61 -26.57
CA ARG A 502 44.62 4.21 -27.09
C ARG A 502 44.89 5.52 -26.36
N ALA A 503 46.15 5.81 -26.08
CA ALA A 503 46.56 7.10 -25.57
C ALA A 503 46.80 8.07 -26.73
N THR A 504 46.42 9.32 -26.51
CA THR A 504 46.96 10.47 -27.24
C THR A 504 47.74 11.28 -26.22
N ASP A 505 49.03 11.52 -26.45
CA ASP A 505 49.85 12.29 -25.52
C ASP A 505 49.45 13.79 -25.51
N ALA A 506 50.16 14.60 -24.73
CA ALA A 506 49.92 16.04 -24.67
C ALA A 506 50.35 16.81 -25.94
N ALA A 507 51.15 16.20 -26.81
CA ALA A 507 51.58 16.76 -28.10
C ALA A 507 50.60 16.42 -29.25
N GLY A 508 49.75 15.43 -29.07
CA GLY A 508 48.78 14.95 -30.06
C GLY A 508 49.17 13.67 -30.77
N ASN A 509 50.29 13.02 -30.42
CA ASN A 509 50.66 11.74 -31.03
C ASN A 509 49.71 10.64 -30.55
N VAL A 510 49.13 9.91 -31.49
CA VAL A 510 48.13 8.87 -31.21
C VAL A 510 48.81 7.50 -31.18
N GLY A 511 48.86 6.90 -30.00
CA GLY A 511 49.34 5.53 -29.80
C GLY A 511 48.44 4.48 -30.47
N THR A 512 48.97 3.26 -30.64
CA THR A 512 48.19 2.13 -31.16
C THR A 512 47.13 1.67 -30.16
N LEU A 513 46.04 1.07 -30.67
CA LEU A 513 45.01 0.49 -29.82
C LEU A 513 45.55 -0.71 -29.03
N SER A 514 45.13 -0.81 -27.78
CA SER A 514 45.32 -2.01 -26.95
C SER A 514 44.73 -3.25 -27.61
N THR A 515 45.18 -4.42 -27.17
CA THR A 515 44.43 -5.66 -27.43
C THR A 515 43.00 -5.51 -26.93
N ALA A 516 42.05 -6.04 -27.70
CA ALA A 516 40.64 -6.08 -27.32
C ALA A 516 40.46 -6.90 -26.05
N ARG A 517 39.80 -6.31 -25.04
CA ARG A 517 39.33 -7.02 -23.86
C ARG A 517 37.84 -7.26 -23.97
N ALA A 518 37.48 -8.53 -24.13
CA ALA A 518 36.10 -8.97 -24.02
C ALA A 518 35.65 -8.94 -22.55
N PHE A 519 34.44 -8.49 -22.32
CA PHE A 519 33.70 -8.57 -21.07
C PHE A 519 32.21 -8.72 -21.39
N THR A 520 31.39 -9.09 -20.41
CA THR A 520 29.94 -9.21 -20.58
C THR A 520 29.25 -8.21 -19.68
N VAL A 521 28.29 -7.46 -20.22
CA VAL A 521 27.30 -6.74 -19.42
C VAL A 521 26.15 -7.68 -19.19
N ASP A 522 25.74 -7.80 -17.92
CA ASP A 522 24.64 -8.64 -17.50
C ASP A 522 23.95 -7.95 -16.32
N THR A 523 22.94 -7.14 -16.60
CA THR A 523 22.14 -6.44 -15.56
C THR A 523 20.83 -7.14 -15.23
N ILE A 524 20.58 -8.29 -15.86
CA ILE A 524 19.40 -9.10 -15.63
C ILE A 524 19.64 -9.91 -14.35
N ALA A 525 18.77 -9.76 -13.36
CA ALA A 525 18.85 -10.58 -12.16
C ALA A 525 18.36 -12.02 -12.45
N PRO A 526 19.03 -13.06 -11.91
CA PRO A 526 18.62 -14.44 -12.11
C PRO A 526 17.23 -14.68 -11.54
N THR A 527 16.28 -15.02 -12.40
CA THR A 527 14.91 -15.35 -11.97
C THR A 527 14.83 -16.83 -11.57
N ALA A 528 14.20 -17.12 -10.43
CA ALA A 528 14.02 -18.47 -9.92
C ALA A 528 12.59 -18.96 -10.14
N ALA A 529 12.44 -20.16 -10.69
CA ALA A 529 11.18 -20.86 -10.86
C ALA A 529 11.18 -22.18 -10.07
N VAL A 530 10.29 -22.29 -9.08
CA VAL A 530 10.04 -23.53 -8.34
C VAL A 530 8.93 -24.31 -9.03
N SER A 531 9.18 -25.58 -9.29
CA SER A 531 8.26 -26.51 -9.94
C SER A 531 8.38 -27.92 -9.35
N SER A 532 7.39 -28.78 -9.58
CA SER A 532 7.47 -30.21 -9.28
C SER A 532 6.57 -30.97 -10.25
N ALA A 533 6.89 -32.24 -10.49
CA ALA A 533 6.09 -33.15 -11.29
C ALA A 533 4.99 -33.79 -10.43
N GLY A 534 3.99 -33.02 -9.99
CA GLY A 534 2.89 -33.56 -9.18
C GLY A 534 1.78 -32.58 -8.84
N GLY A 535 0.60 -33.15 -8.59
CA GLY A 535 -0.49 -32.51 -7.86
C GLY A 535 -0.41 -32.82 -6.37
N ALA A 536 -1.55 -32.99 -5.71
CA ALA A 536 -1.71 -33.43 -4.32
C ALA A 536 -0.77 -34.58 -3.89
N VAL A 537 -0.20 -34.49 -2.68
CA VAL A 537 0.86 -35.42 -2.17
C VAL A 537 0.58 -35.94 -0.75
N ASN A 538 1.17 -37.10 -0.42
CA ASN A 538 1.12 -37.72 0.90
C ASN A 538 2.48 -38.20 1.47
N ALA A 539 3.57 -37.93 0.75
CA ALA A 539 4.91 -38.37 1.11
C ALA A 539 5.93 -37.29 0.71
N PRO A 540 7.21 -37.35 1.16
CA PRO A 540 8.26 -36.48 0.66
C PRO A 540 8.35 -36.53 -0.87
N PHE A 541 8.47 -35.36 -1.50
CA PHE A 541 8.39 -35.21 -2.96
C PHE A 541 9.57 -34.37 -3.49
N PRO A 542 10.03 -34.63 -4.73
CA PRO A 542 11.07 -33.82 -5.36
C PRO A 542 10.50 -32.48 -5.83
N VAL A 543 11.26 -31.40 -5.64
CA VAL A 543 11.05 -30.09 -6.27
C VAL A 543 12.24 -29.75 -7.15
N THR A 544 11.95 -29.19 -8.31
CA THR A 544 12.93 -28.67 -9.26
C THR A 544 12.95 -27.15 -9.15
N ILE A 545 14.12 -26.59 -8.83
CA ILE A 545 14.37 -25.16 -8.84
C ILE A 545 15.17 -24.87 -10.11
N THR A 546 14.58 -24.11 -11.03
CA THR A 546 15.22 -23.69 -12.28
C THR A 546 15.44 -22.19 -12.23
N PHE A 547 16.70 -21.78 -12.34
CA PHE A 547 17.08 -20.38 -12.54
C PHE A 547 17.13 -20.07 -14.04
N SER A 548 16.93 -18.80 -14.43
CA SER A 548 17.06 -18.35 -15.83
C SER A 548 18.48 -18.51 -16.39
N GLU A 549 19.46 -18.67 -15.52
CA GLU A 549 20.89 -18.66 -15.80
C GLU A 549 21.68 -19.36 -14.67
N ALA A 550 23.01 -19.30 -14.73
CA ALA A 550 23.88 -19.95 -13.75
C ALA A 550 24.08 -19.09 -12.50
N VAL A 551 23.81 -19.68 -11.33
CA VAL A 551 23.89 -18.99 -10.02
C VAL A 551 24.91 -19.63 -9.10
N GLN A 552 25.47 -18.84 -8.18
CA GLN A 552 26.44 -19.28 -7.18
C GLN A 552 25.81 -19.36 -5.79
N GLY A 553 26.32 -20.30 -4.97
CA GLY A 553 26.05 -20.33 -3.53
C GLY A 553 24.68 -20.88 -3.09
N PHE A 554 23.84 -21.40 -3.98
CA PHE A 554 22.51 -21.91 -3.60
C PHE A 554 22.58 -23.11 -2.65
N THR A 555 21.92 -22.99 -1.49
CA THR A 555 21.85 -23.99 -0.42
C THR A 555 20.41 -24.26 0.03
N GLU A 556 20.23 -25.24 0.91
CA GLU A 556 18.92 -25.55 1.51
C GLU A 556 18.34 -24.39 2.35
N ASN A 557 19.18 -23.51 2.89
CA ASN A 557 18.75 -22.36 3.70
C ASN A 557 18.12 -21.23 2.85
N ASP A 558 18.36 -21.24 1.55
CA ASP A 558 17.89 -20.23 0.59
C ASP A 558 16.44 -20.50 0.14
N MET A 559 15.91 -21.65 0.53
CA MET A 559 14.53 -22.09 0.31
C MET A 559 13.67 -21.82 1.54
N VAL A 560 12.55 -21.13 1.34
CA VAL A 560 11.51 -20.95 2.35
C VAL A 560 10.44 -22.01 2.14
N ILE A 561 10.36 -22.95 3.09
CA ILE A 561 9.33 -23.99 3.16
C ILE A 561 8.33 -23.62 4.26
N GLU A 562 7.05 -23.49 3.91
CA GLU A 562 5.95 -23.49 4.88
C GLU A 562 5.34 -24.89 4.93
N ASN A 563 5.08 -25.41 6.14
CA ASN A 563 4.59 -26.77 6.41
C ASN A 563 5.52 -27.93 5.95
N GLY A 564 6.84 -27.75 6.01
CA GLY A 564 7.78 -28.82 5.69
C GLY A 564 9.23 -28.45 5.97
N SER A 565 10.13 -29.39 5.72
CA SER A 565 11.58 -29.18 5.62
C SER A 565 12.09 -29.54 4.23
N VAL A 566 13.24 -29.00 3.85
CA VAL A 566 13.97 -29.41 2.64
C VAL A 566 15.16 -30.28 3.02
N SER A 567 15.54 -31.21 2.15
CA SER A 567 16.72 -32.06 2.27
C SER A 567 17.18 -32.57 0.90
N ASN A 568 18.39 -33.12 0.82
CA ASN A 568 18.97 -33.70 -0.39
C ASN A 568 18.97 -32.73 -1.57
N LEU A 569 19.34 -31.46 -1.36
CA LEU A 569 19.59 -30.53 -2.47
C LEU A 569 20.78 -31.02 -3.31
N VAL A 570 20.54 -31.22 -4.61
CA VAL A 570 21.53 -31.66 -5.60
C VAL A 570 21.47 -30.77 -6.83
N THR A 571 22.64 -30.28 -7.25
CA THR A 571 22.82 -29.59 -8.54
C THR A 571 22.66 -30.58 -9.70
N VAL A 572 21.68 -30.35 -10.58
CA VAL A 572 21.42 -31.18 -11.77
C VAL A 572 22.14 -30.61 -12.98
N THR A 573 22.10 -29.29 -13.14
CA THR A 573 22.87 -28.49 -14.11
C THR A 573 23.33 -27.20 -13.44
N SER A 574 24.10 -26.35 -14.12
CA SER A 574 24.46 -25.02 -13.61
C SER A 574 23.27 -24.09 -13.34
N THR A 575 22.09 -24.38 -13.90
CA THR A 575 20.87 -23.57 -13.79
C THR A 575 19.71 -24.31 -13.10
N THR A 576 19.84 -25.61 -12.82
CA THR A 576 18.75 -26.46 -12.33
C THR A 576 19.20 -27.29 -11.15
N TYR A 577 18.43 -27.22 -10.06
CA TYR A 577 18.64 -27.95 -8.82
C TYR A 577 17.42 -28.80 -8.52
N SER A 578 17.63 -29.93 -7.85
CA SER A 578 16.58 -30.81 -7.35
C SER A 578 16.72 -30.95 -5.83
N ALA A 579 15.63 -30.86 -5.08
CA ALA A 579 15.62 -31.07 -3.63
C ALA A 579 14.42 -31.93 -3.23
N THR A 580 14.50 -32.60 -2.08
CA THR A 580 13.37 -33.34 -1.50
C THR A 580 12.70 -32.47 -0.44
N VAL A 581 11.42 -32.14 -0.64
CA VAL A 581 10.61 -31.49 0.41
C VAL A 581 9.90 -32.57 1.20
N SER A 582 10.06 -32.54 2.52
CA SER A 582 9.41 -33.43 3.49
C SER A 582 8.36 -32.63 4.26
N PRO A 583 7.05 -32.81 3.95
CA PRO A 583 5.97 -32.11 4.64
C PRO A 583 5.87 -32.48 6.12
N THR A 584 5.29 -31.61 6.94
CA THR A 584 5.18 -31.82 8.41
C THR A 584 3.76 -32.10 8.89
N THR A 585 2.78 -31.28 8.50
CA THR A 585 1.41 -31.34 9.05
C THR A 585 0.40 -31.70 7.97
N SER A 586 -0.28 -32.83 8.15
CA SER A 586 -1.37 -33.29 7.26
C SER A 586 -2.52 -32.28 7.20
N GLY A 587 -3.15 -32.13 6.04
CA GLY A 587 -4.29 -31.22 5.83
C GLY A 587 -3.91 -29.76 5.66
N GLN A 588 -2.62 -29.45 5.48
CA GLN A 588 -2.13 -28.09 5.23
C GLN A 588 -1.32 -28.00 3.93
N ALA A 589 -1.46 -26.87 3.25
CA ALA A 589 -0.69 -26.57 2.05
C ALA A 589 0.80 -26.41 2.37
N VAL A 590 1.65 -27.18 1.69
CA VAL A 590 3.09 -26.98 1.66
C VAL A 590 3.37 -25.89 0.63
N LYS A 591 4.10 -24.84 1.04
CA LYS A 591 4.52 -23.77 0.14
C LYS A 591 6.04 -23.75 0.03
N VAL A 592 6.54 -23.71 -1.20
CA VAL A 592 7.96 -23.76 -1.53
C VAL A 592 8.29 -22.54 -2.36
N ARG A 593 9.24 -21.71 -1.91
CA ARG A 593 9.80 -20.59 -2.67
C ARG A 593 11.29 -20.40 -2.38
N VAL A 594 12.01 -19.79 -3.31
CA VAL A 594 13.35 -19.23 -3.07
C VAL A 594 13.19 -17.80 -2.58
N ALA A 595 13.89 -17.42 -1.52
CA ALA A 595 13.83 -16.06 -0.99
C ALA A 595 14.40 -15.02 -1.98
N ALA A 596 14.05 -13.75 -1.81
CA ALA A 596 14.74 -12.67 -2.55
C ALA A 596 16.16 -12.50 -2.00
N GLY A 597 17.14 -12.35 -2.89
CA GLY A 597 18.57 -12.19 -2.53
C GLY A 597 19.23 -13.43 -1.95
N ALA A 598 18.70 -14.61 -2.24
CA ALA A 598 19.22 -15.88 -1.74
C ALA A 598 20.37 -16.43 -2.61
N VAL A 599 20.48 -15.99 -3.87
CA VAL A 599 21.59 -16.31 -4.78
C VAL A 599 22.03 -15.10 -5.59
N THR A 600 23.26 -15.16 -6.11
CA THR A 600 23.77 -14.24 -7.12
C THR A 600 24.22 -14.99 -8.38
N ASP A 601 24.11 -14.34 -9.52
CA ASP A 601 24.73 -14.78 -10.78
C ASP A 601 26.26 -14.56 -10.80
N ALA A 602 26.89 -14.60 -11.98
CA ALA A 602 28.30 -14.28 -12.17
C ALA A 602 28.62 -12.77 -12.21
N ALA A 603 27.61 -11.92 -12.39
CA ALA A 603 27.68 -10.47 -12.48
C ALA A 603 27.55 -9.79 -11.10
N GLY A 604 26.99 -10.51 -10.13
CA GLY A 604 26.67 -10.07 -8.78
C GLY A 604 25.20 -9.70 -8.56
N ASN A 605 24.31 -9.91 -9.54
CA ASN A 605 22.90 -9.53 -9.38
C ASN A 605 22.17 -10.55 -8.50
N THR A 606 21.37 -10.04 -7.56
CA THR A 606 20.60 -10.85 -6.60
C THR A 606 19.23 -11.24 -7.15
N ASN A 607 18.83 -12.51 -7.00
CA ASN A 607 17.52 -12.96 -7.49
C ASN A 607 16.34 -12.24 -6.81
N PRO A 608 15.26 -11.89 -7.54
CA PRO A 608 13.96 -11.61 -6.92
C PRO A 608 13.36 -12.90 -6.33
N GLN A 609 12.40 -12.77 -5.41
CA GLN A 609 11.69 -13.93 -4.85
C GLN A 609 11.04 -14.75 -5.97
N SER A 610 11.14 -16.08 -5.91
CA SER A 610 10.51 -16.96 -6.90
C SER A 610 8.98 -16.90 -6.86
N ASN A 611 8.34 -17.55 -7.83
CA ASN A 611 6.98 -18.02 -7.65
C ASN A 611 6.90 -18.89 -6.38
N THR A 612 5.78 -18.81 -5.65
CA THR A 612 5.48 -19.77 -4.60
C THR A 612 4.80 -20.97 -5.23
N TRP A 613 5.48 -22.11 -5.27
CA TRP A 613 4.85 -23.38 -5.62
C TRP A 613 4.07 -23.90 -4.40
N LEU A 614 2.83 -24.32 -4.62
CA LEU A 614 1.91 -24.73 -3.56
C LEU A 614 1.34 -26.10 -3.90
N VAL A 615 1.38 -26.99 -2.91
CA VAL A 615 0.69 -28.29 -2.98
C VAL A 615 -0.04 -28.56 -1.68
N GLN A 616 -1.20 -29.21 -1.77
CA GLN A 616 -1.90 -29.72 -0.60
C GLN A 616 -1.27 -31.05 -0.18
N TYR A 617 -0.81 -31.13 1.07
CA TYR A 617 -0.28 -32.35 1.67
C TYR A 617 -1.31 -32.95 2.60
N ASP A 618 -1.64 -34.22 2.37
CA ASP A 618 -2.54 -34.97 3.23
C ASP A 618 -2.14 -36.44 3.27
N THR A 619 -2.17 -37.02 4.47
CA THR A 619 -1.91 -38.43 4.79
C THR A 619 -3.18 -39.17 5.23
N THR A 620 -4.32 -38.46 5.30
CA THR A 620 -5.62 -39.03 5.64
C THR A 620 -5.99 -40.07 4.58
N LYS A 621 -6.19 -41.31 5.03
CA LYS A 621 -6.63 -42.40 4.16
C LYS A 621 -8.14 -42.29 3.90
N PRO A 622 -8.62 -42.68 2.71
CA PRO A 622 -10.04 -42.92 2.50
C PRO A 622 -10.57 -43.89 3.56
N VAL A 623 -11.81 -43.69 3.99
CA VAL A 623 -12.51 -44.61 4.89
C VAL A 623 -13.70 -45.23 4.16
N ALA A 624 -13.80 -46.55 4.20
CA ALA A 624 -14.96 -47.29 3.74
C ALA A 624 -15.96 -47.44 4.90
N VAL A 625 -17.21 -47.08 4.64
CA VAL A 625 -18.32 -47.14 5.60
C VAL A 625 -19.42 -48.01 5.02
N PHE A 626 -19.91 -48.94 5.83
CA PHE A 626 -20.96 -49.87 5.45
C PHE A 626 -22.32 -49.27 5.84
N GLY A 627 -23.20 -49.12 4.86
CA GLY A 627 -24.57 -48.64 5.03
C GLY A 627 -25.58 -49.78 5.05
N ASN A 628 -26.83 -49.45 5.41
CA ASN A 628 -27.99 -50.36 5.53
C ASN A 628 -27.89 -51.45 6.62
N PHE A 629 -26.76 -51.65 7.29
CA PHE A 629 -26.63 -52.57 8.42
C PHE A 629 -25.52 -52.16 9.39
N THR A 630 -25.67 -52.53 10.66
CA THR A 630 -24.61 -52.42 11.69
C THR A 630 -23.79 -53.70 11.72
N GLN A 631 -22.49 -53.62 12.02
CA GLN A 631 -21.65 -54.82 12.17
C GLN A 631 -22.21 -55.76 13.27
N GLY A 632 -22.52 -57.00 12.89
CA GLY A 632 -23.10 -58.01 13.77
C GLY A 632 -24.64 -58.03 13.82
N GLN A 633 -25.33 -57.21 13.02
CA GLN A 633 -26.78 -57.15 12.98
C GLN A 633 -27.41 -58.47 12.45
N LEU A 634 -28.53 -58.86 13.06
CA LEU A 634 -29.40 -59.99 12.70
C LEU A 634 -30.60 -59.50 11.88
N PHE A 635 -31.10 -60.33 10.96
CA PHE A 635 -32.24 -60.01 10.09
C PHE A 635 -33.11 -61.25 9.79
N ASN A 636 -34.43 -61.14 10.02
CA ASN A 636 -35.46 -62.12 9.59
C ASN A 636 -35.73 -62.16 8.08
N VAL A 637 -35.51 -61.04 7.40
CA VAL A 637 -35.58 -60.93 5.93
C VAL A 637 -34.28 -60.35 5.38
N PRO A 638 -33.77 -60.82 4.24
CA PRO A 638 -32.53 -60.31 3.67
C PRO A 638 -32.54 -58.79 3.48
N PRO A 639 -31.44 -58.09 3.80
CA PRO A 639 -31.20 -56.78 3.19
C PRO A 639 -31.10 -56.97 1.68
N ALA A 640 -32.07 -56.45 0.93
CA ALA A 640 -32.11 -56.58 -0.53
C ALA A 640 -30.89 -55.94 -1.22
N ALA A 641 -30.29 -54.92 -0.57
CA ALA A 641 -29.04 -54.31 -0.98
C ALA A 641 -28.21 -53.84 0.23
N VAL A 642 -26.92 -54.14 0.18
CA VAL A 642 -25.89 -53.59 1.08
C VAL A 642 -25.17 -52.44 0.38
N THR A 643 -25.10 -51.28 1.01
CA THR A 643 -24.34 -50.14 0.50
C THR A 643 -22.97 -50.04 1.18
N VAL A 644 -21.96 -49.63 0.42
CA VAL A 644 -20.62 -49.30 0.93
C VAL A 644 -20.22 -47.95 0.34
N SER A 645 -20.17 -46.94 1.19
CA SER A 645 -19.77 -45.57 0.83
C SER A 645 -18.29 -45.39 1.09
N VAL A 646 -17.57 -44.78 0.16
CA VAL A 646 -16.20 -44.30 0.37
C VAL A 646 -16.22 -42.78 0.33
N TYR A 647 -15.90 -42.13 1.44
CA TYR A 647 -16.18 -40.70 1.64
C TYR A 647 -15.23 -39.72 0.92
N GLU A 648 -14.44 -40.19 -0.05
CA GLU A 648 -13.50 -39.39 -0.84
C GLU A 648 -13.44 -39.88 -2.29
N ALA A 649 -13.07 -38.99 -3.23
CA ALA A 649 -12.97 -39.30 -4.64
C ALA A 649 -11.91 -40.39 -4.93
N VAL A 650 -12.38 -41.55 -5.39
CA VAL A 650 -11.56 -42.76 -5.59
C VAL A 650 -10.96 -42.82 -7.00
N TYR A 651 -9.64 -43.02 -7.07
CA TYR A 651 -8.89 -43.32 -8.29
C TYR A 651 -8.30 -44.73 -8.20
N TRP A 652 -8.29 -45.47 -9.32
CA TRP A 652 -7.83 -46.87 -9.37
C TRP A 652 -6.32 -46.99 -9.64
N THR A 653 -5.69 -48.06 -9.16
CA THR A 653 -4.23 -48.16 -9.03
C THR A 653 -3.45 -48.66 -10.26
N ALA A 654 -4.09 -48.79 -11.44
CA ALA A 654 -3.37 -49.05 -12.69
C ALA A 654 -3.75 -48.03 -13.79
N GLY A 655 -2.83 -47.11 -14.08
CA GLY A 655 -2.92 -46.19 -15.24
C GLY A 655 -3.62 -44.84 -15.02
N GLY A 656 -4.14 -44.56 -13.82
CA GLY A 656 -4.69 -43.23 -13.47
C GLY A 656 -6.06 -42.89 -14.06
N ALA A 657 -6.78 -43.89 -14.60
CA ALA A 657 -8.17 -43.72 -15.03
C ALA A 657 -9.15 -43.63 -13.84
N GLN A 658 -10.25 -42.91 -14.03
CA GLN A 658 -11.36 -42.93 -13.07
C GLN A 658 -12.05 -44.31 -13.05
N LEU A 659 -12.63 -44.67 -11.91
CA LEU A 659 -13.46 -45.87 -11.80
C LEU A 659 -14.74 -45.72 -12.64
N HIS A 660 -14.96 -46.68 -13.54
CA HIS A 660 -16.21 -46.87 -14.25
C HIS A 660 -16.96 -48.08 -13.71
N ALA A 661 -18.29 -48.12 -13.93
CA ALA A 661 -19.21 -49.10 -13.33
C ALA A 661 -18.82 -50.58 -13.54
N GLY A 662 -18.07 -50.90 -14.61
CA GLY A 662 -17.60 -52.26 -14.89
C GLY A 662 -16.56 -52.83 -13.91
N ASN A 663 -15.94 -52.00 -13.06
CA ASN A 663 -14.85 -52.44 -12.19
C ASN A 663 -15.30 -52.94 -10.81
N ALA A 664 -16.55 -52.72 -10.40
CA ALA A 664 -17.02 -52.88 -9.01
C ALA A 664 -16.66 -54.25 -8.37
N LEU A 665 -16.80 -55.35 -9.12
CA LEU A 665 -16.50 -56.72 -8.67
C LEU A 665 -15.00 -57.02 -8.43
N THR A 666 -14.10 -56.09 -8.76
CA THR A 666 -12.66 -56.21 -8.47
C THR A 666 -12.24 -55.51 -7.17
N LEU A 667 -13.12 -54.70 -6.58
CA LEU A 667 -12.84 -53.93 -5.35
C LEU A 667 -13.58 -54.46 -4.12
N ILE A 668 -14.79 -55.01 -4.30
CA ILE A 668 -15.61 -55.51 -3.19
C ILE A 668 -16.07 -56.93 -3.49
N SER A 669 -15.90 -57.82 -2.50
CA SER A 669 -16.36 -59.19 -2.52
C SER A 669 -17.29 -59.50 -1.35
N MET A 670 -18.03 -60.61 -1.46
CA MET A 670 -18.84 -61.15 -0.37
C MET A 670 -18.38 -62.55 0.03
N GLU A 671 -18.54 -62.85 1.31
CA GLU A 671 -18.42 -64.19 1.88
C GLU A 671 -19.72 -64.60 2.56
N LYS A 672 -20.01 -65.91 2.58
CA LYS A 672 -21.00 -66.54 3.46
C LYS A 672 -20.29 -67.62 4.25
N ASP A 673 -20.39 -67.56 5.58
CA ASP A 673 -19.81 -68.51 6.53
C ASP A 673 -18.27 -68.72 6.33
N GLY A 674 -17.58 -67.69 5.84
CA GLY A 674 -16.13 -67.70 5.55
C GLY A 674 -15.74 -68.28 4.19
N ALA A 675 -16.70 -68.63 3.33
CA ALA A 675 -16.48 -69.03 1.94
C ALA A 675 -16.95 -67.94 0.97
N ALA A 676 -16.30 -67.80 -0.18
CA ALA A 676 -16.68 -66.80 -1.19
C ALA A 676 -18.13 -66.99 -1.67
N PHE A 677 -18.93 -65.94 -1.58
CA PHE A 677 -20.34 -65.91 -1.97
C PHE A 677 -20.50 -65.14 -3.28
N THR A 678 -21.17 -65.73 -4.27
CA THR A 678 -21.24 -65.20 -5.65
C THR A 678 -22.63 -64.81 -6.13
N ALA A 679 -23.68 -65.08 -5.36
CA ALA A 679 -25.06 -64.75 -5.72
C ALA A 679 -25.44 -63.31 -5.34
N TYR A 680 -24.71 -62.34 -5.88
CA TYR A 680 -24.99 -60.91 -5.74
C TYR A 680 -24.65 -60.16 -7.03
N THR A 681 -25.25 -58.99 -7.23
CA THR A 681 -24.81 -58.00 -8.22
C THR A 681 -24.14 -56.84 -7.50
N ALA A 682 -23.08 -56.27 -8.09
CA ALA A 682 -22.44 -55.06 -7.59
C ALA A 682 -22.59 -53.93 -8.62
N SER A 683 -23.10 -52.78 -8.19
CA SER A 683 -23.08 -51.53 -8.95
C SER A 683 -22.23 -50.49 -8.22
N PHE A 684 -21.75 -49.50 -8.97
CA PHE A 684 -21.00 -48.36 -8.44
C PHE A 684 -21.59 -47.07 -8.98
N ASP A 685 -22.07 -46.21 -8.08
CA ASP A 685 -22.43 -44.84 -8.39
C ASP A 685 -21.17 -43.96 -8.25
N ALA A 686 -20.66 -43.52 -9.40
CA ALA A 686 -19.45 -42.71 -9.47
C ALA A 686 -19.65 -41.27 -8.94
N LEU A 687 -20.89 -40.75 -8.92
CA LEU A 687 -21.21 -39.40 -8.41
C LEU A 687 -21.44 -39.43 -6.90
N ALA A 688 -22.07 -40.48 -6.38
CA ALA A 688 -22.31 -40.64 -4.95
C ALA A 688 -21.13 -41.30 -4.18
N HIS A 689 -20.17 -41.90 -4.90
CA HIS A 689 -19.08 -42.71 -4.35
C HIS A 689 -19.59 -43.91 -3.51
N VAL A 690 -20.71 -44.50 -3.95
CA VAL A 690 -21.37 -45.63 -3.28
C VAL A 690 -21.30 -46.88 -4.16
N PHE A 691 -20.81 -47.97 -3.58
CA PHE A 691 -21.00 -49.31 -4.11
C PHE A 691 -22.29 -49.90 -3.54
N THR A 692 -23.12 -50.51 -4.38
CA THR A 692 -24.33 -51.22 -3.93
C THR A 692 -24.23 -52.68 -4.31
N LEU A 693 -24.29 -53.56 -3.32
CA LEU A 693 -24.28 -55.02 -3.46
C LEU A 693 -25.70 -55.53 -3.23
N SER A 694 -26.40 -55.88 -4.31
CA SER A 694 -27.75 -56.43 -4.25
C SER A 694 -27.71 -57.96 -4.25
N LEU A 695 -28.34 -58.59 -3.26
CA LEU A 695 -28.37 -60.06 -3.16
C LEU A 695 -29.31 -60.65 -4.23
N ASN A 696 -28.84 -61.66 -4.96
CA ASN A 696 -29.59 -62.25 -6.07
C ASN A 696 -30.34 -63.52 -5.63
N GLY A 697 -31.67 -63.48 -5.68
CA GLY A 697 -32.52 -64.64 -5.37
C GLY A 697 -32.74 -64.87 -3.88
N ALA A 698 -33.13 -66.09 -3.52
CA ALA A 698 -33.36 -66.46 -2.12
C ALA A 698 -32.03 -66.61 -1.38
N VAL A 699 -31.86 -65.83 -0.31
CA VAL A 699 -30.78 -65.99 0.68
C VAL A 699 -30.99 -67.25 1.52
N GLN A 700 -30.02 -67.58 2.37
CA GLN A 700 -30.07 -68.71 3.30
C GLN A 700 -29.50 -68.28 4.64
N ASP A 701 -29.96 -68.89 5.73
CA ASP A 701 -29.46 -68.63 7.09
C ASP A 701 -27.93 -68.78 7.16
N GLY A 702 -27.27 -67.86 7.86
CA GLY A 702 -25.82 -67.85 8.02
C GLY A 702 -25.23 -66.45 8.09
N LYS A 703 -23.91 -66.39 8.31
CA LYS A 703 -23.16 -65.15 8.48
C LYS A 703 -22.60 -64.68 7.15
N TYR A 704 -23.05 -63.53 6.69
CA TYR A 704 -22.53 -62.86 5.50
C TYR A 704 -21.48 -61.81 5.87
N ALA A 705 -20.47 -61.64 5.03
CA ALA A 705 -19.49 -60.58 5.16
C ALA A 705 -19.26 -59.86 3.82
N VAL A 706 -18.97 -58.57 3.88
CA VAL A 706 -18.56 -57.73 2.75
C VAL A 706 -17.14 -57.27 3.01
N LEU A 707 -16.26 -57.46 2.02
CA LEU A 707 -14.83 -57.20 2.10
C LEU A 707 -14.44 -56.19 1.03
N VAL A 708 -13.72 -55.14 1.43
CA VAL A 708 -13.19 -54.10 0.54
C VAL A 708 -11.68 -54.24 0.44
N ALA A 709 -11.15 -54.40 -0.78
CA ALA A 709 -9.71 -54.55 -1.02
C ALA A 709 -8.98 -53.21 -0.87
N GLY A 710 -8.10 -53.12 0.14
CA GLY A 710 -7.43 -51.85 0.48
C GLY A 710 -6.47 -51.33 -0.60
N ASN A 711 -5.68 -52.22 -1.23
CA ASN A 711 -4.60 -51.87 -2.17
C ASN A 711 -5.04 -51.29 -3.55
N VAL A 712 -6.30 -50.87 -3.66
CA VAL A 712 -7.00 -50.66 -4.93
C VAL A 712 -7.68 -49.29 -5.01
N VAL A 713 -7.98 -48.68 -3.85
CA VAL A 713 -8.65 -47.38 -3.70
C VAL A 713 -7.61 -46.38 -3.22
N ARG A 714 -7.35 -45.32 -4.00
CA ARG A 714 -6.61 -44.13 -3.53
C ARG A 714 -7.42 -42.85 -3.67
N ASN A 715 -7.22 -41.90 -2.76
CA ASN A 715 -7.71 -40.52 -2.96
C ASN A 715 -6.78 -39.71 -3.89
N VAL A 716 -7.14 -38.45 -4.11
CA VAL A 716 -6.37 -37.48 -4.90
C VAL A 716 -4.95 -37.30 -4.34
N TYR A 717 -4.75 -37.42 -3.02
CA TYR A 717 -3.46 -37.31 -2.32
C TYR A 717 -2.56 -38.55 -2.41
N HIS A 718 -3.00 -39.62 -3.08
CA HIS A 718 -2.32 -40.92 -3.14
C HIS A 718 -2.43 -41.79 -1.88
N ASN A 719 -3.27 -41.42 -0.89
CA ASN A 719 -3.50 -42.26 0.28
C ASN A 719 -4.35 -43.48 -0.08
N ILE A 720 -3.85 -44.67 0.30
CA ILE A 720 -4.47 -45.96 0.02
C ILE A 720 -5.44 -46.29 1.15
N LEU A 721 -6.66 -46.71 0.81
CA LEU A 721 -7.67 -47.22 1.74
C LEU A 721 -7.13 -48.43 2.52
N ASP A 722 -7.36 -48.49 3.84
CA ASP A 722 -7.11 -49.72 4.59
C ASP A 722 -8.22 -50.75 4.33
N ALA A 723 -7.84 -52.03 4.22
CA ALA A 723 -8.79 -53.10 3.90
C ALA A 723 -9.89 -53.20 4.97
N ALA A 724 -11.14 -53.11 4.54
CA ALA A 724 -12.30 -53.00 5.42
C ALA A 724 -13.19 -54.25 5.33
N ARG A 725 -13.75 -54.67 6.47
CA ARG A 725 -14.70 -55.79 6.54
C ARG A 725 -15.88 -55.46 7.45
N ALA A 726 -17.09 -55.82 7.03
CA ALA A 726 -18.26 -55.83 7.89
C ALA A 726 -19.07 -57.11 7.67
N SER A 727 -19.82 -57.54 8.68
CA SER A 727 -20.60 -58.77 8.63
C SER A 727 -21.98 -58.60 9.26
N PHE A 728 -22.96 -59.30 8.74
CA PHE A 728 -24.33 -59.42 9.26
C PHE A 728 -24.75 -60.89 9.22
N THR A 729 -25.79 -61.24 9.97
CA THR A 729 -26.36 -62.58 9.97
C THR A 729 -27.78 -62.52 9.42
N ILE A 730 -28.09 -63.42 8.50
CA ILE A 730 -29.47 -63.69 8.09
C ILE A 730 -29.91 -64.92 8.88
N ASP A 731 -31.09 -64.84 9.47
CA ASP A 731 -31.72 -65.92 10.22
C ASP A 731 -33.22 -65.85 9.95
N GLN A 732 -33.72 -66.75 9.11
CA GLN A 732 -35.12 -66.81 8.67
C GLN A 732 -35.90 -67.91 9.39
N THR A 733 -35.30 -68.59 10.36
CA THR A 733 -35.87 -69.76 11.03
C THR A 733 -36.70 -69.33 12.24
N PRO A 734 -38.04 -69.54 12.27
CA PRO A 734 -38.85 -69.14 13.42
C PRO A 734 -38.51 -69.94 14.69
N PRO A 735 -38.58 -69.30 15.87
CA PRO A 735 -38.35 -69.98 17.13
C PRO A 735 -39.42 -71.05 17.38
N ALA A 736 -39.06 -72.07 18.15
CA ALA A 736 -40.02 -73.08 18.59
C ALA A 736 -41.15 -72.46 19.45
N ALA A 737 -42.36 -73.02 19.37
CA ALA A 737 -43.48 -72.56 20.17
C ALA A 737 -43.15 -72.66 21.69
N PRO A 738 -43.46 -71.64 22.51
CA PRO A 738 -43.17 -71.67 23.94
C PRO A 738 -43.88 -72.82 24.66
N ALA A 739 -43.31 -73.31 25.76
CA ALA A 739 -44.01 -74.22 26.66
C ALA A 739 -44.72 -73.41 27.77
N LEU A 740 -46.05 -73.51 27.85
CA LEU A 740 -46.80 -73.04 29.02
C LEU A 740 -46.52 -73.95 30.23
N VAL A 741 -46.30 -73.36 31.40
CA VAL A 741 -46.11 -74.05 32.69
C VAL A 741 -47.34 -73.81 33.56
N THR A 742 -47.62 -72.57 33.97
CA THR A 742 -48.88 -72.19 34.65
C THR A 742 -49.76 -71.29 33.78
N PRO A 743 -51.10 -71.41 33.86
CA PRO A 743 -51.83 -72.49 34.52
C PRO A 743 -51.69 -73.82 33.78
N ALA A 744 -51.89 -74.91 34.52
CA ALA A 744 -52.09 -76.25 33.97
C ALA A 744 -53.45 -76.31 33.24
N ASN A 745 -53.58 -77.21 32.26
CA ASN A 745 -54.81 -77.30 31.48
C ASN A 745 -55.95 -77.93 32.31
N GLY A 746 -57.01 -77.17 32.54
CA GLY A 746 -58.13 -77.52 33.43
C GLY A 746 -57.92 -77.14 34.91
N GLU A 747 -56.94 -76.30 35.22
CA GLU A 747 -56.68 -75.84 36.59
C GLU A 747 -57.77 -74.90 37.12
N TRP A 748 -58.11 -75.05 38.40
CA TRP A 748 -59.00 -74.17 39.16
C TRP A 748 -58.13 -73.24 40.03
N MET A 749 -58.39 -71.93 39.95
CA MET A 749 -57.56 -70.91 40.58
C MET A 749 -58.39 -70.02 41.50
N LYS A 750 -57.92 -69.92 42.74
CA LYS A 750 -58.49 -69.09 43.81
C LYS A 750 -58.22 -67.59 43.68
N ASP A 751 -57.13 -67.23 43.02
CA ASP A 751 -56.69 -65.85 42.87
C ASP A 751 -57.09 -65.31 41.50
N SER A 752 -57.88 -64.23 41.46
CA SER A 752 -58.23 -63.53 40.21
C SER A 752 -57.06 -62.78 39.55
N VAL A 753 -55.85 -62.85 40.11
CA VAL A 753 -54.62 -62.23 39.59
C VAL A 753 -53.52 -63.30 39.49
N ALA A 754 -53.81 -64.38 38.78
CA ALA A 754 -52.90 -65.50 38.63
C ALA A 754 -51.70 -65.20 37.71
N THR A 755 -50.53 -65.73 38.05
CA THR A 755 -49.32 -65.60 37.22
C THR A 755 -49.26 -66.70 36.18
N ILE A 756 -49.31 -66.31 34.91
CA ILE A 756 -49.09 -67.17 33.75
C ILE A 756 -47.57 -67.29 33.54
N SER A 757 -47.05 -68.49 33.36
CA SER A 757 -45.61 -68.73 33.23
C SER A 757 -45.28 -69.80 32.18
N GLY A 758 -44.03 -69.83 31.74
CA GLY A 758 -43.55 -70.83 30.81
C GLY A 758 -42.07 -70.75 30.51
N THR A 759 -41.67 -71.47 29.46
CA THR A 759 -40.35 -71.34 28.83
C THR A 759 -40.47 -71.02 27.35
N ALA A 760 -39.49 -70.32 26.79
CA ALA A 760 -39.30 -70.04 25.38
C ALA A 760 -37.79 -70.04 25.08
N GLU A 761 -37.41 -69.69 23.84
CA GLU A 761 -36.02 -69.40 23.53
C GLU A 761 -35.51 -68.20 24.34
N ALA A 762 -34.27 -68.28 24.84
CA ALA A 762 -33.69 -67.28 25.73
C ALA A 762 -33.59 -65.90 25.03
N GLY A 763 -34.16 -64.86 25.65
CA GLY A 763 -34.23 -63.52 25.06
C GLY A 763 -35.35 -63.31 24.03
N ALA A 764 -36.11 -64.35 23.65
CA ALA A 764 -37.24 -64.20 22.74
C ALA A 764 -38.40 -63.43 23.38
N MET A 765 -39.12 -62.63 22.59
CA MET A 765 -40.33 -61.95 23.02
C MET A 765 -41.53 -62.91 22.94
N VAL A 766 -42.05 -63.32 24.09
CA VAL A 766 -43.26 -64.14 24.20
C VAL A 766 -44.49 -63.25 24.11
N THR A 767 -45.31 -63.49 23.09
CA THR A 767 -46.63 -62.87 22.92
C THR A 767 -47.69 -63.74 23.57
N ILE A 768 -48.48 -63.16 24.48
CA ILE A 768 -49.51 -63.85 25.26
C ILE A 768 -50.89 -63.44 24.76
N ARG A 769 -51.71 -64.46 24.45
CA ARG A 769 -53.15 -64.31 24.20
C ARG A 769 -53.95 -64.83 25.38
N LEU A 770 -54.87 -64.00 25.87
CA LEU A 770 -55.88 -64.38 26.86
C LEU A 770 -57.26 -64.21 26.21
N ASP A 771 -58.12 -65.22 26.34
CA ASP A 771 -59.48 -65.27 25.78
C ASP A 771 -59.53 -64.93 24.27
N GLY A 772 -58.53 -65.42 23.53
CA GLY A 772 -58.36 -65.21 22.08
C GLY A 772 -57.76 -63.86 21.65
N ALA A 773 -57.66 -62.87 22.55
CA ALA A 773 -57.08 -61.56 22.25
C ALA A 773 -55.60 -61.49 22.66
N THR A 774 -54.75 -60.79 21.90
CA THR A 774 -53.36 -60.54 22.34
C THR A 774 -53.35 -59.49 23.44
N THR A 775 -52.95 -59.88 24.64
CA THR A 775 -53.12 -59.08 25.87
C THR A 775 -51.80 -58.52 26.39
N ALA A 776 -50.69 -59.23 26.18
CA ALA A 776 -49.38 -58.82 26.66
C ALA A 776 -48.24 -59.39 25.82
N THR A 777 -47.06 -58.78 25.93
CA THR A 777 -45.78 -59.37 25.54
C THR A 777 -44.80 -59.31 26.70
N VAL A 778 -43.97 -60.34 26.86
CA VAL A 778 -42.89 -60.41 27.87
C VAL A 778 -41.65 -61.02 27.24
N THR A 779 -40.46 -60.62 27.69
CA THR A 779 -39.20 -61.19 27.20
C THR A 779 -38.81 -62.39 28.06
N ALA A 780 -38.49 -63.52 27.43
CA ALA A 780 -37.92 -64.67 28.12
C ALA A 780 -36.50 -64.35 28.62
N LEU A 781 -36.21 -64.76 29.85
CA LEU A 781 -34.93 -64.53 30.51
C LEU A 781 -33.81 -65.34 29.83
N GLY A 782 -32.56 -65.11 30.26
CA GLY A 782 -31.38 -65.78 29.69
C GLY A 782 -31.35 -67.30 29.88
N ASP A 783 -32.21 -67.86 30.73
CA ASP A 783 -32.43 -69.31 30.91
C ASP A 783 -33.66 -69.83 30.15
N GLY A 784 -34.34 -68.98 29.38
CA GLY A 784 -35.57 -69.26 28.64
C GLY A 784 -36.87 -69.12 29.46
N SER A 785 -36.81 -68.86 30.77
CA SER A 785 -38.01 -68.72 31.60
C SER A 785 -38.75 -67.40 31.37
N TRP A 786 -40.08 -67.39 31.48
CA TRP A 786 -40.89 -66.17 31.42
C TRP A 786 -42.10 -66.24 32.36
N THR A 787 -42.53 -65.07 32.83
CA THR A 787 -43.72 -64.90 33.68
C THR A 787 -44.47 -63.64 33.30
N TRP A 788 -45.79 -63.68 33.42
CA TRP A 788 -46.69 -62.54 33.24
C TRP A 788 -47.84 -62.62 34.22
N THR A 789 -48.23 -61.49 34.80
CA THR A 789 -49.38 -61.37 35.71
C THR A 789 -50.31 -60.29 35.15
N PRO A 790 -51.62 -60.57 34.97
CA PRO A 790 -52.60 -59.56 34.56
C PRO A 790 -52.61 -58.36 35.51
N SER A 791 -52.67 -57.15 34.97
CA SER A 791 -52.75 -55.91 35.78
C SER A 791 -54.16 -55.58 36.28
N ALA A 792 -55.17 -56.24 35.71
CA ALA A 792 -56.55 -56.22 36.17
C ALA A 792 -56.95 -57.64 36.61
N ALA A 793 -57.82 -57.73 37.61
CA ALA A 793 -58.39 -59.00 38.02
C ALA A 793 -59.18 -59.65 36.88
N LEU A 794 -58.95 -60.94 36.67
CA LEU A 794 -59.75 -61.79 35.80
C LEU A 794 -61.17 -61.92 36.37
N ALA A 795 -62.14 -62.15 35.50
CA ALA A 795 -63.51 -62.38 35.91
C ALA A 795 -63.67 -63.79 36.50
N GLU A 796 -64.78 -64.05 37.21
CA GLU A 796 -65.12 -65.41 37.62
C GLU A 796 -65.51 -66.24 36.38
N GLY A 797 -65.04 -67.48 36.31
CA GLY A 797 -65.37 -68.43 35.24
C GLY A 797 -64.19 -68.91 34.42
N ALA A 798 -64.50 -69.50 33.26
CA ALA A 798 -63.53 -70.17 32.40
C ALA A 798 -62.82 -69.18 31.45
N HIS A 799 -61.51 -69.31 31.36
CA HIS A 799 -60.60 -68.51 30.53
C HIS A 799 -59.73 -69.41 29.63
N THR A 800 -59.21 -68.84 28.54
CA THR A 800 -58.22 -69.52 27.68
C THR A 800 -56.90 -68.74 27.56
N VAL A 801 -55.78 -69.45 27.50
CA VAL A 801 -54.45 -68.87 27.23
C VAL A 801 -53.70 -69.62 26.13
N SER A 802 -53.08 -68.88 25.21
CA SER A 802 -52.09 -69.39 24.25
C SER A 802 -50.93 -68.40 24.09
N VAL A 803 -49.76 -68.90 23.69
CA VAL A 803 -48.53 -68.10 23.60
C VAL A 803 -47.73 -68.40 22.33
N SER A 804 -47.00 -67.40 21.82
CA SER A 804 -46.07 -67.50 20.68
C SER A 804 -44.75 -66.80 21.07
N ALA A 805 -43.63 -67.16 20.45
CA ALA A 805 -42.36 -66.45 20.61
C ALA A 805 -41.95 -65.74 19.31
N THR A 806 -41.32 -64.57 19.45
CA THR A 806 -40.57 -63.88 18.40
C THR A 806 -39.10 -63.81 18.81
N ASP A 807 -38.19 -64.28 17.96
CA ASP A 807 -36.75 -64.30 18.25
C ASP A 807 -36.08 -62.91 18.10
N ALA A 808 -34.75 -62.85 18.26
CA ALA A 808 -33.97 -61.64 18.12
C ALA A 808 -33.76 -61.16 16.66
N ALA A 809 -33.95 -62.03 15.66
CA ALA A 809 -33.95 -61.65 14.25
C ALA A 809 -35.31 -61.07 13.80
N GLY A 810 -36.37 -61.36 14.57
CA GLY A 810 -37.75 -60.96 14.33
C GLY A 810 -38.61 -62.05 13.68
N ASN A 811 -38.18 -63.31 13.64
CA ASN A 811 -39.03 -64.41 13.18
C ASN A 811 -40.03 -64.75 14.29
N THR A 812 -41.30 -65.01 13.93
CA THR A 812 -42.35 -65.31 14.91
C THR A 812 -42.86 -66.73 14.72
N GLY A 813 -42.78 -67.55 15.77
CA GLY A 813 -43.28 -68.91 15.81
C GLY A 813 -44.80 -69.01 15.93
N SER A 814 -45.36 -70.17 15.65
CA SER A 814 -46.79 -70.45 15.85
C SER A 814 -47.21 -70.31 17.31
N PHE A 815 -48.47 -69.94 17.54
CA PHE A 815 -49.08 -70.02 18.87
C PHE A 815 -49.18 -71.48 19.34
N THR A 816 -49.06 -71.70 20.65
CA THR A 816 -49.41 -72.97 21.29
C THR A 816 -50.88 -73.30 21.10
N ALA A 817 -51.24 -74.57 21.31
CA ALA A 817 -52.63 -74.91 21.62
C ALA A 817 -53.12 -74.09 22.83
N GLU A 818 -54.40 -73.73 22.81
CA GLU A 818 -55.04 -73.05 23.94
C GLU A 818 -55.15 -73.97 25.15
N ARG A 819 -54.82 -73.44 26.33
CA ARG A 819 -55.13 -74.07 27.62
C ARG A 819 -56.34 -73.41 28.23
N THR A 820 -57.26 -74.20 28.78
CA THR A 820 -58.37 -73.74 29.59
C THR A 820 -58.00 -73.71 31.07
N PHE A 821 -58.54 -72.77 31.83
CA PHE A 821 -58.49 -72.73 33.30
C PHE A 821 -59.72 -71.98 33.84
N THR A 822 -60.04 -72.17 35.11
CA THR A 822 -61.18 -71.50 35.77
C THR A 822 -60.69 -70.62 36.91
N VAL A 823 -61.18 -69.38 36.97
CA VAL A 823 -61.02 -68.50 38.13
C VAL A 823 -62.29 -68.62 38.98
N ASP A 824 -62.11 -68.87 40.27
CA ASP A 824 -63.20 -68.92 41.26
C ASP A 824 -62.70 -68.39 42.62
N THR A 825 -63.10 -67.16 42.95
CA THR A 825 -62.71 -66.51 44.20
C THR A 825 -63.75 -66.63 45.33
N GLN A 826 -64.90 -67.26 45.07
CA GLN A 826 -66.04 -67.24 45.97
C GLN A 826 -66.08 -68.47 46.87
N PRO A 827 -66.34 -68.33 48.19
CA PRO A 827 -66.54 -69.48 49.06
C PRO A 827 -67.96 -70.06 48.93
N PRO A 828 -68.12 -71.40 48.94
CA PRO A 828 -69.43 -72.05 48.98
C PRO A 828 -70.27 -71.61 50.18
N VAL A 829 -71.60 -71.64 50.02
CA VAL A 829 -72.55 -71.25 51.06
C VAL A 829 -73.22 -72.49 51.66
N ILE A 830 -73.02 -72.74 52.96
CA ILE A 830 -73.69 -73.81 53.70
C ILE A 830 -75.08 -73.34 54.18
N THR A 831 -76.09 -74.15 53.94
CA THR A 831 -77.46 -74.01 54.46
C THR A 831 -77.80 -75.21 55.33
N LEU A 832 -78.14 -74.99 56.61
CA LEU A 832 -78.66 -76.04 57.48
C LEU A 832 -80.04 -76.51 57.00
N LEU A 833 -80.27 -77.82 57.05
CA LEU A 833 -81.61 -78.38 56.92
C LEU A 833 -82.26 -78.37 58.31
N GLY A 834 -83.48 -77.85 58.43
CA GLY A 834 -84.17 -77.68 59.72
C GLY A 834 -83.51 -76.64 60.64
N ASP A 835 -83.93 -76.62 61.91
CA ASP A 835 -83.61 -75.52 62.83
C ASP A 835 -82.13 -75.47 63.27
N VAL A 836 -81.59 -74.25 63.38
CA VAL A 836 -80.21 -73.96 63.85
C VAL A 836 -79.97 -74.34 65.31
N SER A 837 -81.03 -74.38 66.12
CA SER A 837 -81.00 -74.89 67.50
C SER A 837 -82.11 -75.93 67.65
N LEU A 838 -81.73 -77.18 67.93
CA LEU A 838 -82.68 -78.26 68.18
C LEU A 838 -82.80 -78.52 69.69
N VAL A 839 -84.03 -78.73 70.17
CA VAL A 839 -84.30 -79.15 71.55
C VAL A 839 -84.74 -80.60 71.55
N LEU A 840 -84.01 -81.42 72.30
CA LEU A 840 -84.29 -82.85 72.50
C LEU A 840 -84.55 -83.09 73.99
N THR A 841 -85.48 -83.98 74.34
CA THR A 841 -85.61 -84.42 75.74
C THR A 841 -84.64 -85.56 75.99
N ALA A 842 -83.93 -85.54 77.13
CA ALA A 842 -83.02 -86.62 77.50
C ALA A 842 -83.67 -88.01 77.38
N GLY A 843 -83.08 -88.88 76.55
CA GLY A 843 -83.58 -90.21 76.21
C GLY A 843 -84.25 -90.36 74.83
N ASP A 844 -84.64 -89.28 74.16
CA ASP A 844 -85.20 -89.36 72.79
C ASP A 844 -84.09 -89.66 71.75
N ALA A 845 -84.44 -90.27 70.62
CA ALA A 845 -83.48 -90.55 69.55
C ALA A 845 -83.11 -89.26 68.78
N PHE A 846 -81.82 -88.96 68.64
CA PHE A 846 -81.33 -87.85 67.81
C PHE A 846 -81.00 -88.34 66.40
N VAL A 847 -81.49 -87.61 65.40
CA VAL A 847 -81.07 -87.73 63.99
C VAL A 847 -80.73 -86.32 63.53
N ASP A 848 -79.50 -86.11 63.04
CA ASP A 848 -79.14 -84.82 62.44
C ASP A 848 -79.88 -84.64 61.10
N PRO A 849 -80.67 -83.58 60.91
CA PRO A 849 -81.24 -83.26 59.60
C PRO A 849 -80.20 -82.93 58.52
N GLY A 850 -78.95 -82.63 58.90
CA GLY A 850 -77.84 -82.35 58.01
C GLY A 850 -77.80 -80.93 57.45
N ALA A 851 -76.97 -80.73 56.43
CA ALA A 851 -76.79 -79.46 55.74
C ALA A 851 -76.49 -79.69 54.26
N THR A 852 -76.82 -78.71 53.42
CA THR A 852 -76.45 -78.66 52.00
C THR A 852 -75.52 -77.48 51.76
N ALA A 853 -74.61 -77.57 50.80
CA ALA A 853 -73.86 -76.43 50.33
C ALA A 853 -74.05 -76.22 48.83
N SER A 854 -74.08 -74.96 48.43
CA SER A 854 -74.08 -74.53 47.04
C SER A 854 -72.99 -73.51 46.81
N ASP A 855 -72.18 -73.74 45.79
CA ASP A 855 -71.29 -72.78 45.18
C ASP A 855 -71.90 -72.18 43.90
N SER A 856 -71.39 -71.01 43.48
CA SER A 856 -71.83 -70.27 42.30
C SER A 856 -71.30 -70.81 40.96
N LEU A 857 -70.17 -71.51 40.94
CA LEU A 857 -69.55 -72.12 39.76
C LEU A 857 -69.62 -73.66 39.78
N GLU A 858 -69.35 -74.33 40.91
CA GLU A 858 -69.43 -75.79 41.05
C GLU A 858 -70.85 -76.31 41.35
N GLY A 859 -71.75 -75.46 41.86
CA GLY A 859 -73.09 -75.89 42.26
C GLY A 859 -73.08 -76.66 43.59
N ASN A 860 -73.80 -77.78 43.68
CA ASN A 860 -74.03 -78.46 44.97
C ASN A 860 -72.79 -79.24 45.44
N LEU A 861 -72.24 -78.87 46.60
CA LEU A 861 -71.05 -79.48 47.20
C LEU A 861 -71.39 -80.36 48.43
N PRO A 862 -70.63 -81.45 48.68
CA PRO A 862 -70.84 -82.35 49.81
C PRO A 862 -70.38 -81.71 51.13
N VAL A 863 -71.29 -81.58 52.10
CA VAL A 863 -70.97 -80.99 53.41
C VAL A 863 -70.47 -82.05 54.39
N THR A 864 -69.35 -81.76 55.06
CA THR A 864 -68.79 -82.59 56.13
C THR A 864 -69.31 -82.11 57.48
N ALA A 865 -70.06 -82.96 58.18
CA ALA A 865 -70.50 -82.72 59.56
C ALA A 865 -69.51 -83.32 60.58
N THR A 866 -69.21 -82.59 61.64
CA THR A 866 -68.32 -83.00 62.74
C THR A 866 -68.90 -82.62 64.10
N GLY A 867 -68.50 -83.32 65.16
CA GLY A 867 -69.12 -83.24 66.49
C GLY A 867 -70.07 -84.41 66.76
N SER A 868 -70.53 -84.53 68.01
CA SER A 868 -71.38 -85.63 68.46
C SER A 868 -72.33 -85.16 69.55
N VAL A 869 -73.60 -85.59 69.47
CA VAL A 869 -74.63 -85.34 70.49
C VAL A 869 -74.80 -86.58 71.36
N ASP A 870 -74.58 -86.46 72.67
CA ASP A 870 -75.03 -87.48 73.63
C ASP A 870 -76.46 -87.15 74.05
N ASN A 871 -77.42 -87.97 73.61
CA ASN A 871 -78.84 -87.77 73.88
C ASN A 871 -79.29 -88.22 75.29
N GLN A 872 -78.39 -88.78 76.11
CA GLN A 872 -78.69 -89.22 77.48
C GLN A 872 -78.45 -88.11 78.51
N THR A 873 -77.44 -87.26 78.29
CA THR A 873 -76.97 -86.30 79.30
C THR A 873 -77.49 -84.89 79.00
N PRO A 874 -78.21 -84.22 79.92
CA PRO A 874 -78.66 -82.86 79.70
C PRO A 874 -77.50 -81.86 79.54
N GLY A 875 -77.54 -81.06 78.47
CA GLY A 875 -76.48 -80.14 78.07
C GLY A 875 -76.64 -79.64 76.64
N ALA A 876 -75.78 -78.70 76.23
CA ALA A 876 -75.71 -78.20 74.87
C ALA A 876 -74.55 -78.88 74.11
N TYR A 877 -74.87 -79.47 72.97
CA TYR A 877 -73.92 -80.15 72.07
C TYR A 877 -73.81 -79.37 70.76
N LEU A 878 -72.63 -79.33 70.16
CA LEU A 878 -72.38 -78.55 68.95
C LEU A 878 -71.99 -79.48 67.79
N LEU A 879 -72.74 -79.40 66.70
CA LEU A 879 -72.37 -79.95 65.39
C LEU A 879 -71.81 -78.82 64.52
N ARG A 880 -70.74 -79.10 63.79
CA ARG A 880 -70.05 -78.16 62.88
C ARG A 880 -70.08 -78.70 61.46
N TYR A 881 -70.49 -77.86 60.52
CA TYR A 881 -70.62 -78.19 59.10
C TYR A 881 -69.61 -77.38 58.31
N ASN A 882 -68.79 -78.08 57.52
CA ASN A 882 -67.69 -77.52 56.74
C ASN A 882 -67.72 -78.07 55.31
N VAL A 883 -67.31 -77.24 54.35
CA VAL A 883 -67.15 -77.60 52.93
C VAL A 883 -66.10 -76.68 52.29
N GLN A 884 -65.46 -77.18 51.24
CA GLN A 884 -64.48 -76.46 50.43
C GLN A 884 -64.71 -76.82 48.96
N ASP A 885 -64.54 -75.86 48.05
CA ASP A 885 -64.63 -76.07 46.59
C ASP A 885 -63.32 -76.59 45.96
N SER A 886 -63.33 -76.84 44.65
CA SER A 886 -62.16 -77.25 43.86
C SER A 886 -61.06 -76.20 43.73
N SER A 887 -61.35 -74.90 43.91
CA SER A 887 -60.35 -73.82 44.00
C SER A 887 -59.70 -73.71 45.39
N GLY A 888 -60.26 -74.36 46.40
CA GLY A 888 -59.81 -74.29 47.77
C GLY A 888 -60.41 -73.13 48.59
N ASN A 889 -61.55 -72.54 48.20
CA ASN A 889 -62.31 -71.65 49.09
C ASN A 889 -63.14 -72.48 50.07
N ALA A 890 -62.93 -72.22 51.36
CA ALA A 890 -63.70 -72.84 52.42
C ALA A 890 -64.93 -71.98 52.73
N ALA A 891 -66.08 -72.62 52.86
CA ALA A 891 -67.28 -71.97 53.39
C ALA A 891 -67.03 -71.43 54.81
N ALA A 892 -67.80 -70.41 55.21
CA ALA A 892 -67.90 -70.07 56.63
C ALA A 892 -68.49 -71.27 57.40
N GLU A 893 -67.80 -71.74 58.44
CA GLU A 893 -68.28 -72.86 59.26
C GLU A 893 -69.64 -72.52 59.87
N VAL A 894 -70.65 -73.35 59.56
CA VAL A 894 -71.98 -73.23 60.15
C VAL A 894 -72.10 -74.24 61.28
N THR A 895 -72.73 -73.85 62.39
CA THR A 895 -72.90 -74.74 63.54
C THR A 895 -74.38 -74.91 63.90
N ARG A 896 -74.75 -76.12 64.32
CA ARG A 896 -76.05 -76.42 64.91
C ARG A 896 -75.86 -76.75 66.38
N GLU A 897 -76.60 -76.09 67.25
CA GLU A 897 -76.61 -76.40 68.67
C GLU A 897 -77.77 -77.35 68.99
N VAL A 898 -77.52 -78.37 69.81
CA VAL A 898 -78.52 -79.35 70.24
C VAL A 898 -78.61 -79.34 71.76
N HIS A 899 -79.69 -78.77 72.28
CA HIS A 899 -79.97 -78.67 73.71
C HIS A 899 -80.74 -79.91 74.16
N VAL A 900 -80.06 -80.78 74.90
CA VAL A 900 -80.67 -81.91 75.60
C VAL A 900 -81.26 -81.38 76.91
N ASN A 901 -82.57 -81.16 76.90
CA ASN A 901 -83.30 -80.59 78.03
C ASN A 901 -83.83 -81.67 78.99
N ALA A 902 -83.85 -81.34 80.28
CA ALA A 902 -84.59 -82.10 81.26
C ALA A 902 -86.11 -81.96 81.01
N ARG A 903 -86.85 -83.08 81.12
CA ARG A 903 -88.24 -83.20 80.65
C ARG A 903 -89.25 -82.34 81.43
N ARG A 904 -89.57 -81.10 80.98
CA ARG A 904 -90.80 -80.31 81.30
C ARG A 904 -90.93 -78.94 80.56
N GLY A 905 -92.01 -78.72 79.79
CA GLY A 905 -92.82 -77.45 79.80
C GLY A 905 -92.49 -76.20 78.94
N SER A 906 -92.88 -76.21 77.64
CA SER A 906 -93.48 -75.10 76.81
C SER A 906 -92.89 -73.65 76.64
N SER A 907 -92.70 -73.29 75.35
CA SER A 907 -93.07 -72.03 74.59
C SER A 907 -92.22 -70.72 74.51
N GLY A 908 -91.69 -70.40 73.31
CA GLY A 908 -92.01 -69.16 72.53
C GLY A 908 -90.96 -68.01 72.34
N GLY A 909 -90.58 -67.69 71.07
CA GLY A 909 -89.83 -66.47 70.62
C GLY A 909 -90.64 -65.64 69.58
N HIS A 910 -90.15 -64.68 68.77
CA HIS A 910 -88.87 -63.94 68.53
C HIS A 910 -89.16 -62.68 67.64
N SER A 911 -88.22 -61.73 67.37
CA SER A 911 -88.45 -60.63 66.38
C SER A 911 -87.20 -59.88 65.82
N SER A 912 -87.40 -59.16 64.69
CA SER A 912 -86.78 -57.87 64.22
C SER A 912 -85.80 -57.83 63.03
N SER A 913 -85.80 -56.69 62.30
CA SER A 913 -84.90 -56.26 61.19
C SER A 913 -84.77 -54.71 61.09
N VAL A 914 -84.15 -54.13 60.04
CA VAL A 914 -83.16 -53.00 60.10
C VAL A 914 -83.46 -51.72 59.24
N GLY A 915 -82.86 -50.54 59.56
CA GLY A 915 -82.62 -49.35 58.65
C GLY A 915 -83.23 -47.98 59.14
N PRO A 916 -83.00 -46.77 58.52
CA PRO A 916 -82.25 -46.37 57.29
C PRO A 916 -81.66 -44.88 57.14
N SER A 917 -81.19 -44.51 55.93
CA SER A 917 -81.49 -43.24 55.14
C SER A 917 -80.60 -41.95 55.05
N GLY A 918 -80.86 -41.13 54.00
CA GLY A 918 -80.18 -39.88 53.56
C GLY A 918 -81.07 -38.87 52.76
N ASN A 919 -80.49 -38.04 51.87
CA ASN A 919 -81.06 -36.84 51.18
C ASN A 919 -82.50 -36.95 50.60
N ALA A 920 -83.36 -35.92 50.79
CA ALA A 920 -84.83 -36.12 50.80
C ALA A 920 -85.64 -36.04 49.48
N ASP A 921 -85.35 -35.14 48.53
CA ASP A 921 -86.21 -34.95 47.31
C ASP A 921 -85.57 -35.46 46.00
N LEU A 922 -84.24 -35.61 46.00
CA LEU A 922 -83.45 -36.05 44.85
C LEU A 922 -82.50 -37.14 45.34
N GLU A 923 -82.60 -38.33 44.76
CA GLU A 923 -81.76 -39.48 45.12
C GLU A 923 -80.39 -39.40 44.42
N GLN A 924 -80.37 -38.91 43.18
CA GLN A 924 -79.13 -38.68 42.43
C GLN A 924 -79.34 -37.67 41.29
N LEU A 925 -78.29 -36.92 40.93
CA LEU A 925 -78.21 -36.17 39.67
C LEU A 925 -77.10 -36.79 38.81
N ARG A 926 -77.37 -37.00 37.51
CA ARG A 926 -76.45 -37.62 36.55
C ARG A 926 -76.32 -36.74 35.31
N VAL A 927 -75.08 -36.58 34.81
CA VAL A 927 -74.78 -35.92 33.53
C VAL A 927 -73.93 -36.87 32.70
N LYS A 928 -74.30 -37.15 31.45
CA LYS A 928 -73.66 -38.17 30.61
C LYS A 928 -73.20 -37.65 29.26
N VAL A 929 -72.16 -38.27 28.72
CA VAL A 929 -71.68 -38.13 27.33
C VAL A 929 -71.52 -39.52 26.74
N GLY A 930 -72.21 -39.81 25.63
CA GLY A 930 -72.09 -41.11 24.95
C GLY A 930 -72.40 -42.32 25.84
N GLY A 931 -73.30 -42.17 26.82
CA GLY A 931 -73.66 -43.20 27.81
C GLY A 931 -72.85 -43.16 29.12
N ASN A 932 -71.65 -42.57 29.13
CA ASN A 932 -70.76 -42.51 30.29
C ASN A 932 -71.09 -41.33 31.22
N GLU A 933 -71.09 -41.56 32.53
CA GLU A 933 -71.47 -40.59 33.55
C GLU A 933 -70.27 -39.73 34.01
N LEU A 934 -70.47 -38.41 34.03
CA LEU A 934 -69.48 -37.42 34.42
C LEU A 934 -69.62 -37.07 35.90
N GLY A 935 -68.49 -36.92 36.59
CA GLY A 935 -68.46 -36.59 38.01
C GLY A 935 -68.98 -35.17 38.30
N LEU A 936 -69.88 -35.05 39.27
CA LEU A 936 -70.33 -33.77 39.81
C LEU A 936 -69.29 -33.20 40.77
N THR A 937 -69.04 -31.89 40.68
CA THR A 937 -68.22 -31.14 41.64
C THR A 937 -69.07 -30.07 42.35
N PRO A 938 -69.20 -30.10 43.69
CA PRO A 938 -68.81 -31.19 44.59
C PRO A 938 -69.66 -32.46 44.35
N ALA A 939 -69.20 -33.60 44.87
CA ALA A 939 -69.92 -34.87 44.75
C ALA A 939 -71.32 -34.80 45.39
N PHE A 940 -72.25 -35.65 44.92
CA PHE A 940 -73.65 -35.61 45.34
C PHE A 940 -73.79 -35.88 46.85
N ALA A 941 -74.26 -34.89 47.61
CA ALA A 941 -74.23 -34.90 49.07
C ALA A 941 -75.41 -34.11 49.68
N ALA A 942 -75.61 -34.29 50.99
CA ALA A 942 -76.74 -33.69 51.70
C ALA A 942 -76.67 -32.15 51.72
N GLY A 943 -77.74 -31.51 51.25
CA GLY A 943 -77.88 -30.04 51.25
C GLY A 943 -77.24 -29.28 50.07
N THR A 944 -76.54 -29.95 49.14
CA THR A 944 -75.91 -29.26 47.99
C THR A 944 -76.93 -28.83 46.93
N THR A 945 -76.98 -27.52 46.63
CA THR A 945 -77.93 -26.91 45.67
C THR A 945 -77.32 -26.48 44.34
N SER A 946 -75.99 -26.54 44.19
CA SER A 946 -75.30 -26.17 42.95
C SER A 946 -74.18 -27.17 42.62
N TYR A 947 -74.03 -27.52 41.34
CA TYR A 947 -73.08 -28.54 40.86
C TYR A 947 -72.39 -28.07 39.56
N ARG A 948 -71.12 -28.44 39.37
CA ARG A 948 -70.35 -28.20 38.13
C ARG A 948 -69.84 -29.50 37.50
N VAL A 949 -69.77 -29.53 36.17
CA VAL A 949 -69.25 -30.65 35.35
C VAL A 949 -68.40 -30.10 34.20
N GLU A 950 -67.27 -30.73 33.90
CA GLU A 950 -66.40 -30.40 32.76
C GLU A 950 -66.59 -31.40 31.60
N THR A 951 -66.62 -30.93 30.34
CA THR A 951 -66.65 -31.81 29.16
C THR A 951 -66.17 -31.09 27.89
N SER A 952 -65.69 -31.82 26.87
CA SER A 952 -65.42 -31.28 25.53
C SER A 952 -66.54 -31.57 24.51
N ALA A 953 -67.52 -32.41 24.86
CA ALA A 953 -68.56 -32.86 23.95
C ALA A 953 -69.60 -31.76 23.64
N ALA A 954 -70.10 -31.72 22.39
CA ALA A 954 -71.06 -30.73 21.94
C ALA A 954 -72.51 -30.95 22.44
N GLN A 955 -72.81 -32.14 22.95
CA GLN A 955 -74.09 -32.47 23.58
C GLN A 955 -73.85 -33.34 24.82
N VAL A 956 -74.69 -33.16 25.84
CA VAL A 956 -74.74 -33.97 27.06
C VAL A 956 -76.16 -34.42 27.35
N GLU A 957 -76.31 -35.52 28.08
CA GLU A 957 -77.59 -35.99 28.60
C GLU A 957 -77.70 -35.74 30.10
N ILE A 958 -78.72 -35.01 30.53
CA ILE A 958 -78.96 -34.68 31.94
C ILE A 958 -80.12 -35.54 32.45
N GLN A 959 -79.91 -36.29 33.52
CA GLN A 959 -80.90 -37.16 34.15
C GLN A 959 -80.99 -36.88 35.65
N ALA A 960 -82.19 -36.53 36.12
CA ALA A 960 -82.49 -36.39 37.54
C ALA A 960 -83.20 -37.66 38.04
N ILE A 961 -82.68 -38.28 39.11
CA ILE A 961 -83.31 -39.44 39.78
C ILE A 961 -83.95 -38.94 41.06
N LEU A 962 -85.27 -39.12 41.14
CA LEU A 962 -86.14 -38.49 42.14
C LEU A 962 -86.38 -39.45 43.29
N ALA A 963 -86.30 -38.95 44.52
CA ALA A 963 -86.67 -39.73 45.70
C ALA A 963 -88.20 -39.96 45.79
N ASP A 964 -88.99 -39.05 45.18
CA ASP A 964 -90.42 -39.23 44.92
C ASP A 964 -90.65 -39.41 43.42
N ILE A 965 -91.08 -40.62 43.02
CA ILE A 965 -91.35 -41.00 41.63
C ILE A 965 -92.44 -40.16 40.94
N ASN A 966 -93.24 -39.41 41.69
CA ASN A 966 -94.33 -38.57 41.19
C ASN A 966 -93.95 -37.08 41.07
N ALA A 967 -92.74 -36.68 41.46
CA ALA A 967 -92.28 -35.30 41.34
C ALA A 967 -92.04 -34.90 39.87
N VAL A 968 -92.29 -33.63 39.54
CA VAL A 968 -92.17 -33.10 38.17
C VAL A 968 -90.85 -32.35 38.03
N VAL A 969 -90.02 -32.75 37.05
CA VAL A 969 -88.74 -32.11 36.75
C VAL A 969 -88.87 -31.20 35.54
N THR A 970 -88.31 -30.00 35.65
CA THR A 970 -88.34 -29.00 34.59
C THR A 970 -86.93 -28.47 34.34
N LEU A 971 -86.50 -28.44 33.07
CA LEU A 971 -85.22 -27.91 32.61
C LEU A 971 -85.49 -26.88 31.51
N ARG A 972 -84.96 -25.66 31.64
CA ARG A 972 -85.26 -24.53 30.71
C ARG A 972 -86.78 -24.30 30.49
N LYS A 973 -87.60 -24.59 31.51
CA LYS A 973 -89.09 -24.54 31.50
C LYS A 973 -89.80 -25.63 30.67
N GLU A 974 -89.07 -26.61 30.12
CA GLU A 974 -89.66 -27.84 29.57
C GLU A 974 -89.68 -28.95 30.63
N THR A 975 -90.81 -29.66 30.75
CA THR A 975 -90.93 -30.85 31.60
C THR A 975 -90.34 -32.06 30.90
N TYR A 976 -89.61 -32.91 31.62
CA TYR A 976 -89.05 -34.15 31.09
C TYR A 976 -89.04 -35.26 32.14
N THR A 977 -89.04 -36.51 31.68
CA THR A 977 -88.94 -37.72 32.49
C THR A 977 -87.79 -38.58 31.96
N GLY A 978 -86.87 -39.00 32.83
CA GLY A 978 -85.65 -39.69 32.43
C GLY A 978 -84.51 -38.74 32.03
N ALA A 979 -83.76 -39.11 30.99
CA ALA A 979 -82.63 -38.32 30.49
C ALA A 979 -83.05 -37.34 29.38
N LYS A 980 -82.53 -36.11 29.40
CA LYS A 980 -82.75 -35.08 28.38
C LYS A 980 -81.42 -34.69 27.76
N SER A 981 -81.25 -34.95 26.47
CA SER A 981 -80.10 -34.48 25.69
C SER A 981 -80.21 -32.97 25.46
N VAL A 982 -79.14 -32.22 25.73
CA VAL A 982 -79.03 -30.78 25.49
C VAL A 982 -77.75 -30.44 24.74
N SER A 983 -77.86 -29.57 23.74
CA SER A 983 -76.70 -28.98 23.06
C SER A 983 -76.03 -27.95 23.96
N LEU A 984 -74.69 -27.95 23.94
CA LEU A 984 -73.84 -27.06 24.71
C LEU A 984 -73.10 -26.10 23.77
N ASP A 985 -73.25 -24.80 24.02
CA ASP A 985 -72.38 -23.78 23.46
C ASP A 985 -71.01 -23.83 24.18
N GLU A 986 -70.01 -23.07 23.74
CA GLU A 986 -68.67 -23.12 24.34
C GLU A 986 -68.59 -22.25 25.61
N GLY A 987 -68.09 -22.81 26.71
CA GLY A 987 -68.01 -22.17 28.02
C GLY A 987 -69.02 -22.71 29.05
N ASP A 988 -69.32 -21.90 30.08
CA ASP A 988 -70.25 -22.26 31.15
C ASP A 988 -71.71 -22.23 30.67
N ASN A 989 -72.27 -23.41 30.43
CA ASN A 989 -73.69 -23.57 30.13
C ASN A 989 -74.44 -23.73 31.45
N GLY A 990 -75.09 -22.66 31.89
CA GLY A 990 -75.95 -22.65 33.07
C GLY A 990 -77.31 -23.29 32.80
N PHE A 991 -77.70 -24.24 33.65
CA PHE A 991 -78.98 -24.93 33.63
C PHE A 991 -79.69 -24.81 34.97
N GLU A 992 -80.91 -24.28 34.95
CA GLU A 992 -81.82 -24.33 36.08
C GLU A 992 -82.62 -25.64 36.01
N ILE A 993 -82.41 -26.53 36.98
CA ILE A 993 -83.18 -27.76 37.16
C ILE A 993 -84.15 -27.52 38.31
N THR A 994 -85.43 -27.43 37.99
CA THR A 994 -86.49 -27.21 38.96
C THR A 994 -87.23 -28.52 39.22
N VAL A 995 -87.21 -28.99 40.46
CA VAL A 995 -88.00 -30.15 40.90
C VAL A 995 -89.18 -29.67 41.72
N LYS A 996 -90.38 -30.01 41.26
CA LYS A 996 -91.63 -29.76 41.97
C LYS A 996 -92.17 -31.07 42.54
N ALA A 997 -92.05 -31.24 43.85
CA ALA A 997 -92.62 -32.38 44.56
C ALA A 997 -94.16 -32.34 44.53
N VAL A 998 -94.81 -33.48 44.74
CA VAL A 998 -96.30 -33.60 44.68
C VAL A 998 -96.99 -32.65 45.67
N ASN A 999 -96.36 -32.35 46.80
CA ASN A 999 -96.85 -31.39 47.80
C ASN A 999 -96.82 -29.91 47.35
N GLY A 1000 -96.36 -29.62 46.13
CA GLY A 1000 -96.31 -28.29 45.54
C GLY A 1000 -95.01 -27.50 45.81
N THR A 1001 -94.10 -28.03 46.63
CA THR A 1001 -92.80 -27.40 46.92
C THR A 1001 -91.92 -27.40 45.68
N ILE A 1002 -91.38 -26.23 45.34
CA ILE A 1002 -90.50 -26.04 44.19
C ILE A 1002 -89.07 -25.81 44.71
N LYS A 1003 -88.15 -26.73 44.40
CA LYS A 1003 -86.71 -26.56 44.65
C LYS A 1003 -85.97 -26.40 43.32
N THR A 1004 -85.16 -25.36 43.21
CA THR A 1004 -84.26 -25.13 42.09
C THR A 1004 -82.85 -25.59 42.47
N TYR A 1005 -82.23 -26.35 41.59
CA TYR A 1005 -80.82 -26.72 41.59
C TYR A 1005 -80.13 -26.06 40.40
N SER A 1006 -78.95 -25.49 40.61
CA SER A 1006 -78.14 -24.92 39.52
C SER A 1006 -77.09 -25.92 39.06
N LEU A 1007 -77.16 -26.36 37.80
CA LEU A 1007 -76.14 -27.17 37.16
C LEU A 1007 -75.39 -26.30 36.14
N THR A 1008 -74.09 -26.14 36.31
CA THR A 1008 -73.24 -25.51 35.29
C THR A 1008 -72.39 -26.58 34.61
N VAL A 1009 -72.63 -26.81 33.32
CA VAL A 1009 -71.77 -27.67 32.52
C VAL A 1009 -70.78 -26.78 31.77
N HIS A 1010 -69.51 -26.80 32.15
CA HIS A 1010 -68.46 -26.14 31.41
C HIS A 1010 -68.12 -26.99 30.19
N ARG A 1011 -68.58 -26.58 29.01
CA ARG A 1011 -68.08 -27.14 27.77
C ARG A 1011 -66.77 -26.46 27.42
N GLN A 1012 -65.68 -27.19 27.52
CA GLN A 1012 -64.38 -26.77 26.99
C GLN A 1012 -64.50 -26.57 25.48
N LYS A 1013 -64.10 -25.37 25.05
CA LYS A 1013 -64.09 -24.90 23.67
C LYS A 1013 -63.31 -25.85 22.77
N VAL A 1014 -63.96 -26.41 21.74
CA VAL A 1014 -63.29 -27.20 20.69
C VAL A 1014 -63.09 -26.30 19.48
N VAL A 1015 -62.36 -25.20 19.70
CA VAL A 1015 -62.03 -24.21 18.67
C VAL A 1015 -60.63 -23.67 18.90
N GLU A 1016 -59.89 -23.66 17.80
CA GLU A 1016 -58.70 -22.87 17.52
C GLU A 1016 -58.83 -21.40 18.02
N THR A 1017 -58.15 -21.05 19.12
CA THR A 1017 -57.76 -19.68 19.55
C THR A 1017 -58.79 -18.52 19.48
N PRO A 1018 -59.41 -18.10 20.61
CA PRO A 1018 -59.50 -16.65 21.00
C PRO A 1018 -59.73 -16.42 22.55
N PRO A 1019 -60.05 -15.21 23.09
CA PRO A 1019 -59.23 -13.98 23.16
C PRO A 1019 -59.14 -13.25 24.56
N VAL A 1020 -57.97 -12.69 24.89
CA VAL A 1020 -57.60 -11.43 25.63
C VAL A 1020 -58.49 -10.90 26.80
N PRO A 1021 -57.92 -10.70 28.02
CA PRO A 1021 -57.75 -9.31 28.53
C PRO A 1021 -56.45 -8.98 29.33
N THR A 1022 -56.18 -7.68 29.41
CA THR A 1022 -55.27 -6.92 30.32
C THR A 1022 -53.74 -7.08 30.22
N VAL A 1023 -53.13 -5.96 29.80
CA VAL A 1023 -51.72 -5.57 29.72
C VAL A 1023 -50.90 -5.86 31.00
N SER A 1024 -50.13 -6.95 31.01
CA SER A 1024 -48.71 -7.01 31.45
C SER A 1024 -48.19 -8.46 31.31
N GLN A 1025 -46.88 -8.63 31.06
CA GLN A 1025 -46.18 -9.91 30.88
C GLN A 1025 -46.63 -10.78 29.69
N ILE A 1026 -45.81 -10.81 28.62
CA ILE A 1026 -45.95 -11.79 27.53
C ILE A 1026 -44.58 -12.38 27.20
N CYS A 1027 -44.34 -13.57 27.74
CA CYS A 1027 -43.68 -14.72 27.12
C CYS A 1027 -43.48 -15.78 28.21
N THR A 1028 -44.14 -16.93 28.10
CA THR A 1028 -43.88 -18.07 28.97
C THR A 1028 -43.20 -19.18 28.17
N PHE A 1029 -42.13 -19.73 28.73
CA PHE A 1029 -41.34 -20.78 28.09
C PHE A 1029 -41.69 -22.13 28.69
N SER A 1030 -41.89 -23.13 27.83
CA SER A 1030 -42.25 -24.48 28.25
C SER A 1030 -41.04 -25.41 28.45
N ASP A 1031 -39.85 -25.05 27.95
CA ASP A 1031 -38.67 -25.92 27.98
C ASP A 1031 -37.30 -25.19 28.15
N ILE A 1032 -37.27 -23.93 28.62
CA ILE A 1032 -36.02 -23.14 28.66
C ILE A 1032 -34.99 -23.66 29.68
N LYS A 1033 -33.89 -24.22 29.18
CA LYS A 1033 -32.67 -24.48 29.95
C LYS A 1033 -31.71 -23.30 29.80
N GLY A 1034 -31.73 -22.36 30.74
CA GLY A 1034 -30.66 -21.44 31.19
C GLY A 1034 -29.72 -20.68 30.22
N HIS A 1035 -29.73 -20.90 28.90
CA HIS A 1035 -28.61 -20.60 28.01
C HIS A 1035 -28.85 -19.46 27.01
N TRP A 1036 -30.04 -18.86 27.00
CA TRP A 1036 -30.37 -17.73 26.13
C TRP A 1036 -30.97 -16.59 26.96
N ALA A 1037 -30.62 -15.35 26.62
CA ALA A 1037 -31.16 -14.18 27.29
C ALA A 1037 -32.68 -14.10 27.05
N GLU A 1038 -33.44 -14.49 28.08
CA GLU A 1038 -34.90 -14.62 28.07
C GLU A 1038 -35.57 -13.38 27.44
N LEU A 1039 -35.13 -12.19 27.87
CA LEU A 1039 -35.53 -10.88 27.35
C LEU A 1039 -35.40 -10.72 25.83
N GLN A 1040 -34.36 -11.29 25.20
CA GLN A 1040 -34.16 -11.19 23.75
C GLN A 1040 -35.16 -12.06 22.98
N ILE A 1041 -35.51 -13.23 23.51
CA ILE A 1041 -36.55 -14.09 22.90
C ILE A 1041 -37.92 -13.43 23.07
N CYS A 1042 -38.20 -12.86 24.25
CA CYS A 1042 -39.40 -12.06 24.49
C CYS A 1042 -39.51 -10.87 23.53
N GLU A 1043 -38.40 -10.18 23.26
CA GLU A 1043 -38.35 -9.06 22.30
C GLU A 1043 -38.62 -9.51 20.86
N ALA A 1044 -38.07 -10.65 20.43
CA ALA A 1044 -38.33 -11.22 19.10
C ALA A 1044 -39.81 -11.59 18.92
N ALA A 1045 -40.41 -12.22 19.93
CA ALA A 1045 -41.84 -12.55 19.94
C ALA A 1045 -42.72 -11.29 19.96
N GLY A 1046 -42.38 -10.29 20.79
CA GLY A 1046 -43.09 -9.02 20.87
C GLY A 1046 -43.03 -8.18 19.58
N LYS A 1047 -42.03 -8.43 18.72
CA LYS A 1047 -41.90 -7.83 17.38
C LYS A 1047 -42.55 -8.68 16.27
N GLY A 1048 -43.18 -9.82 16.60
CA GLY A 1048 -43.82 -10.71 15.63
C GLY A 1048 -42.83 -11.44 14.70
N ILE A 1049 -41.54 -11.48 15.05
CA ILE A 1049 -40.51 -12.16 14.26
C ILE A 1049 -40.69 -13.68 14.36
N VAL A 1050 -40.87 -14.16 15.59
CA VAL A 1050 -41.09 -15.58 15.90
C VAL A 1050 -42.48 -15.83 16.47
N GLU A 1051 -43.02 -17.02 16.19
CA GLU A 1051 -44.27 -17.52 16.75
C GLU A 1051 -43.96 -18.73 17.62
N GLY A 1052 -44.67 -18.88 18.75
CA GLY A 1052 -44.65 -20.09 19.56
C GLY A 1052 -45.72 -21.08 19.13
N ASP A 1053 -45.83 -22.20 19.84
CA ASP A 1053 -46.92 -23.17 19.60
C ASP A 1053 -48.30 -22.57 19.92
N SER A 1054 -48.32 -21.43 20.63
CA SER A 1054 -49.47 -20.53 20.73
C SER A 1054 -49.00 -19.07 20.87
N ARG A 1055 -49.94 -18.12 20.87
CA ARG A 1055 -49.68 -16.67 21.05
C ARG A 1055 -48.98 -16.28 22.36
N ALA A 1056 -48.83 -17.18 23.33
CA ALA A 1056 -48.21 -16.90 24.63
C ALA A 1056 -47.14 -17.91 25.09
N VAL A 1057 -47.08 -19.10 24.48
CA VAL A 1057 -46.20 -20.20 24.90
C VAL A 1057 -45.17 -20.52 23.83
N PHE A 1058 -43.89 -20.42 24.17
CA PHE A 1058 -42.76 -20.73 23.29
C PHE A 1058 -42.05 -22.03 23.74
N ARG A 1059 -41.61 -22.84 22.78
CA ARG A 1059 -40.66 -23.97 22.96
C ARG A 1059 -39.28 -23.57 22.43
N PRO A 1060 -38.50 -22.78 23.21
CA PRO A 1060 -37.18 -22.30 22.78
C PRO A 1060 -36.18 -23.40 22.44
N GLN A 1061 -36.26 -24.57 23.09
CA GLN A 1061 -35.29 -25.66 22.88
C GLN A 1061 -35.68 -26.65 21.79
N GLY A 1062 -36.88 -26.54 21.22
CA GLY A 1062 -37.26 -27.29 20.02
C GLY A 1062 -36.35 -26.94 18.84
N LEU A 1063 -36.03 -27.92 17.99
CA LEU A 1063 -35.28 -27.67 16.75
C LEU A 1063 -36.14 -26.86 15.77
N VAL A 1064 -35.51 -25.92 15.05
CA VAL A 1064 -36.20 -25.09 14.05
C VAL A 1064 -36.17 -25.77 12.68
N THR A 1065 -37.29 -25.76 11.96
CA THR A 1065 -37.41 -26.33 10.60
C THR A 1065 -37.09 -25.31 9.51
N ARG A 1066 -36.76 -25.79 8.29
CA ARG A 1066 -36.52 -24.94 7.11
C ARG A 1066 -37.66 -23.97 6.84
N VAL A 1067 -38.92 -24.42 6.95
CA VAL A 1067 -40.09 -23.56 6.74
C VAL A 1067 -40.29 -22.53 7.85
N GLU A 1068 -40.03 -22.90 9.10
CA GLU A 1068 -40.09 -21.98 10.24
C GLU A 1068 -39.03 -20.87 10.11
N PHE A 1069 -37.78 -21.24 9.78
CA PHE A 1069 -36.72 -20.25 9.63
C PHE A 1069 -36.91 -19.35 8.41
N ALA A 1070 -37.39 -19.90 7.29
CA ALA A 1070 -37.75 -19.13 6.11
C ALA A 1070 -38.88 -18.12 6.41
N ALA A 1071 -39.88 -18.49 7.20
CA ALA A 1071 -40.94 -17.57 7.64
C ALA A 1071 -40.39 -16.40 8.45
N MET A 1072 -39.43 -16.65 9.35
CA MET A 1072 -38.77 -15.62 10.17
C MET A 1072 -37.99 -14.61 9.29
N LEU A 1073 -37.28 -15.08 8.27
CA LEU A 1073 -36.50 -14.23 7.37
C LEU A 1073 -37.38 -13.41 6.41
N LEU A 1074 -38.46 -14.00 5.86
CA LEU A 1074 -39.43 -13.27 5.04
C LEU A 1074 -40.09 -12.12 5.81
N ARG A 1075 -40.37 -12.30 7.10
CA ARG A 1075 -40.91 -11.25 7.98
C ARG A 1075 -39.97 -10.05 8.14
N ILE A 1076 -38.65 -10.29 8.24
CA ILE A 1076 -37.66 -9.18 8.24
C ILE A 1076 -37.72 -8.40 6.93
N GLN A 1077 -37.86 -9.10 5.79
CA GLN A 1077 -37.98 -8.47 4.47
C GLN A 1077 -39.34 -7.78 4.25
N GLY A 1078 -40.27 -7.81 5.22
CA GLY A 1078 -41.62 -7.27 5.07
C GLY A 1078 -42.56 -8.12 4.20
N ILE A 1079 -42.15 -9.34 3.84
CA ILE A 1079 -42.93 -10.26 3.01
C ILE A 1079 -43.76 -11.15 3.94
N SER A 1080 -45.08 -11.11 3.80
CA SER A 1080 -45.98 -11.94 4.62
C SER A 1080 -45.85 -13.43 4.24
N PRO A 1081 -45.46 -14.32 5.17
CA PRO A 1081 -45.53 -15.75 4.94
C PRO A 1081 -46.98 -16.18 4.64
N GLY A 1082 -47.17 -17.15 3.75
CA GLY A 1082 -48.47 -17.76 3.48
C GLY A 1082 -49.41 -17.09 2.46
N ARG A 1083 -49.13 -15.86 1.97
CA ARG A 1083 -49.93 -15.24 0.87
C ARG A 1083 -49.27 -15.45 -0.49
N GLY A 1084 -50.05 -15.94 -1.46
CA GLY A 1084 -49.65 -16.20 -2.85
C GLY A 1084 -50.32 -17.47 -3.41
N GLU A 1085 -50.40 -17.62 -4.73
CA GLU A 1085 -50.52 -18.95 -5.34
C GLU A 1085 -49.12 -19.60 -5.30
N ALA A 1086 -49.00 -20.80 -4.75
CA ALA A 1086 -47.72 -21.50 -4.73
C ALA A 1086 -47.29 -21.91 -6.14
N VAL A 1087 -46.02 -21.65 -6.48
CA VAL A 1087 -45.34 -22.34 -7.58
C VAL A 1087 -45.40 -23.85 -7.33
N LYS A 1088 -45.55 -24.65 -8.38
CA LYS A 1088 -45.55 -26.12 -8.30
C LYS A 1088 -44.16 -26.64 -7.91
N LEU A 1089 -43.89 -26.64 -6.61
CA LEU A 1089 -42.69 -27.17 -5.98
C LEU A 1089 -42.92 -28.60 -5.48
N SER A 1090 -41.91 -29.46 -5.65
CA SER A 1090 -41.93 -30.85 -5.20
C SER A 1090 -41.39 -30.96 -3.78
N PHE A 1091 -42.12 -31.65 -2.89
CA PHE A 1091 -41.76 -31.82 -1.48
C PHE A 1091 -41.69 -33.30 -1.10
N THR A 1092 -40.76 -33.68 -0.22
CA THR A 1092 -40.40 -35.11 0.02
C THR A 1092 -40.25 -35.57 1.47
N ASP A 1093 -40.31 -34.69 2.47
CA ASP A 1093 -39.97 -35.01 3.87
C ASP A 1093 -41.16 -35.13 4.84
N ASN A 1094 -42.40 -34.90 4.38
CA ASN A 1094 -43.61 -35.15 5.17
C ASN A 1094 -44.85 -35.23 4.24
N ASP A 1095 -45.66 -36.28 4.35
CA ASP A 1095 -46.79 -36.57 3.45
C ASP A 1095 -47.97 -35.58 3.55
N SER A 1096 -47.94 -34.63 4.49
CA SER A 1096 -49.04 -33.67 4.71
C SER A 1096 -48.58 -32.24 5.04
N ILE A 1097 -47.74 -31.66 4.19
CA ILE A 1097 -47.37 -30.24 4.29
C ILE A 1097 -48.58 -29.34 3.98
N SER A 1098 -48.92 -28.47 4.93
CA SER A 1098 -50.04 -27.53 4.87
C SER A 1098 -49.87 -26.41 3.83
N ILE A 1099 -50.97 -25.75 3.46
CA ILE A 1099 -50.99 -24.72 2.41
C ILE A 1099 -50.13 -23.50 2.81
N TRP A 1100 -50.22 -23.04 4.07
CA TRP A 1100 -49.38 -21.94 4.57
C TRP A 1100 -47.89 -22.26 4.44
N ALA A 1101 -47.47 -23.49 4.76
CA ALA A 1101 -46.07 -23.92 4.67
C ALA A 1101 -45.60 -23.97 3.20
N LYS A 1102 -46.42 -24.52 2.29
CA LYS A 1102 -46.15 -24.54 0.84
C LYS A 1102 -45.96 -23.13 0.27
N ASN A 1103 -46.89 -22.22 0.57
CA ASN A 1103 -46.82 -20.81 0.16
C ASN A 1103 -45.58 -20.11 0.74
N THR A 1104 -45.24 -20.37 2.01
CA THR A 1104 -44.06 -19.79 2.67
C THR A 1104 -42.76 -20.22 1.99
N VAL A 1105 -42.63 -21.51 1.64
CA VAL A 1105 -41.45 -21.99 0.90
C VAL A 1105 -41.42 -21.43 -0.52
N SER A 1106 -42.56 -21.33 -1.21
CA SER A 1106 -42.64 -20.68 -2.53
C SER A 1106 -42.09 -19.26 -2.49
N ASN A 1107 -42.58 -18.43 -1.56
CA ASN A 1107 -42.14 -17.05 -1.40
C ASN A 1107 -40.64 -16.96 -1.02
N ALA A 1108 -40.13 -17.92 -0.24
CA ALA A 1108 -38.72 -17.98 0.14
C ALA A 1108 -37.79 -18.39 -1.01
N VAL A 1109 -38.25 -19.26 -1.91
CA VAL A 1109 -37.52 -19.64 -3.14
C VAL A 1109 -37.51 -18.48 -4.14
N GLU A 1110 -38.65 -17.83 -4.36
CA GLU A 1110 -38.73 -16.61 -5.21
C GLU A 1110 -37.88 -15.46 -4.68
N SER A 1111 -37.78 -15.32 -3.36
CA SER A 1111 -36.93 -14.31 -2.71
C SER A 1111 -35.44 -14.70 -2.66
N GLY A 1112 -35.07 -15.88 -3.16
CA GLY A 1112 -33.69 -16.40 -3.17
C GLY A 1112 -33.13 -16.81 -1.81
N ILE A 1113 -34.00 -16.97 -0.79
CA ILE A 1113 -33.62 -17.37 0.57
C ILE A 1113 -33.36 -18.88 0.63
N LEU A 1114 -34.23 -19.66 -0.02
CA LEU A 1114 -34.15 -21.11 -0.13
C LEU A 1114 -33.82 -21.54 -1.56
N GLU A 1115 -33.05 -22.61 -1.67
CA GLU A 1115 -32.83 -23.35 -2.91
C GLU A 1115 -33.32 -24.79 -2.73
N GLY A 1116 -33.73 -25.43 -3.82
CA GLY A 1116 -34.00 -26.87 -3.83
C GLY A 1116 -32.73 -27.69 -3.62
N TYR A 1117 -32.88 -28.94 -3.19
CA TYR A 1117 -31.79 -29.90 -3.20
C TYR A 1117 -31.37 -30.24 -4.65
N PRO A 1118 -30.16 -30.81 -4.86
CA PRO A 1118 -29.71 -31.24 -6.19
C PRO A 1118 -30.64 -32.25 -6.88
N ASP A 1119 -31.47 -32.97 -6.10
CA ASP A 1119 -32.52 -33.87 -6.59
C ASP A 1119 -33.79 -33.15 -7.10
N GLY A 1120 -33.81 -31.81 -7.07
CA GLY A 1120 -34.96 -30.97 -7.46
C GLY A 1120 -36.08 -30.89 -6.42
N THR A 1121 -35.89 -31.49 -5.25
CA THR A 1121 -36.90 -31.53 -4.18
C THR A 1121 -36.63 -30.52 -3.07
N LEU A 1122 -37.68 -30.13 -2.36
CA LEU A 1122 -37.60 -29.31 -1.16
C LEU A 1122 -38.04 -30.15 0.05
N ARG A 1123 -37.41 -29.89 1.19
CA ARG A 1123 -37.69 -30.59 2.45
C ARG A 1123 -38.03 -29.57 3.53
N PRO A 1124 -39.28 -29.05 3.58
CA PRO A 1124 -39.62 -27.91 4.44
C PRO A 1124 -39.65 -28.20 5.94
N GLN A 1125 -39.90 -29.45 6.33
CA GLN A 1125 -40.02 -29.89 7.72
C GLN A 1125 -38.68 -30.34 8.31
N GLN A 1126 -37.67 -30.58 7.47
CA GLN A 1126 -36.30 -30.84 7.89
C GLN A 1126 -35.77 -29.72 8.80
N THR A 1127 -35.11 -30.11 9.89
CA THR A 1127 -34.47 -29.19 10.83
C THR A 1127 -33.17 -28.62 10.25
N VAL A 1128 -32.87 -27.35 10.54
CA VAL A 1128 -31.69 -26.67 10.01
C VAL A 1128 -30.50 -26.75 10.97
N SER A 1129 -29.30 -26.96 10.43
CA SER A 1129 -28.03 -26.75 11.14
C SER A 1129 -27.74 -25.25 11.29
N ARG A 1130 -26.82 -24.87 12.19
CA ARG A 1130 -26.39 -23.46 12.31
C ARG A 1130 -25.63 -22.99 11.05
N SER A 1131 -24.97 -23.90 10.34
CA SER A 1131 -24.33 -23.66 9.04
C SER A 1131 -25.33 -23.32 7.94
N GLU A 1132 -26.42 -24.07 7.83
CA GLU A 1132 -27.49 -23.79 6.88
C GLU A 1132 -28.25 -22.51 7.25
N MET A 1133 -28.51 -22.30 8.54
CA MET A 1133 -29.07 -21.07 9.09
C MET A 1133 -28.23 -19.83 8.68
N ALA A 1134 -26.90 -19.92 8.75
CA ALA A 1134 -25.98 -18.88 8.30
C ALA A 1134 -26.12 -18.58 6.80
N ALA A 1135 -26.25 -19.63 5.98
CA ALA A 1135 -26.41 -19.49 4.54
C ALA A 1135 -27.75 -18.86 4.14
N MET A 1136 -28.85 -19.31 4.73
CA MET A 1136 -30.19 -18.75 4.50
C MET A 1136 -30.27 -17.26 4.89
N MET A 1137 -29.64 -16.86 6.00
CA MET A 1137 -29.56 -15.46 6.38
C MET A 1137 -28.81 -14.62 5.36
N ALA A 1138 -27.59 -15.00 5.00
CA ALA A 1138 -26.79 -14.19 4.09
C ALA A 1138 -27.43 -14.07 2.70
N ARG A 1139 -28.17 -15.10 2.27
CA ARG A 1139 -29.01 -15.11 1.06
C ARG A 1139 -30.18 -14.13 1.17
N ALA A 1140 -30.95 -14.18 2.25
CA ALA A 1140 -32.00 -13.20 2.54
C ALA A 1140 -31.45 -11.76 2.58
N MET A 1141 -30.18 -11.60 2.98
CA MET A 1141 -29.51 -10.30 3.03
C MET A 1141 -28.73 -9.91 1.79
N LYS A 1142 -28.65 -10.78 0.78
CA LYS A 1142 -27.85 -10.61 -0.45
C LYS A 1142 -26.39 -10.18 -0.15
N TRP A 1143 -25.79 -10.72 0.91
CA TRP A 1143 -24.40 -10.40 1.25
C TRP A 1143 -23.45 -10.93 0.17
N ASN A 1144 -22.46 -10.10 -0.18
CA ASN A 1144 -21.32 -10.54 -0.97
C ASN A 1144 -20.29 -11.16 -0.01
N ILE A 1145 -19.98 -12.45 -0.20
CA ILE A 1145 -19.24 -13.26 0.77
C ILE A 1145 -17.91 -13.67 0.16
N ASP A 1146 -16.83 -13.24 0.79
CA ASP A 1146 -15.50 -13.76 0.50
C ASP A 1146 -15.38 -15.20 1.03
N ARG A 1147 -15.10 -16.15 0.13
CA ARG A 1147 -14.91 -17.56 0.46
C ARG A 1147 -13.46 -17.93 0.77
N THR A 1148 -12.54 -16.96 0.71
CA THR A 1148 -11.09 -17.18 0.90
C THR A 1148 -10.61 -16.88 2.33
N GLN A 1149 -11.44 -16.20 3.13
CA GLN A 1149 -11.20 -15.94 4.55
C GLN A 1149 -12.06 -16.91 5.38
N ILE A 1150 -11.42 -17.74 6.21
CA ILE A 1150 -12.11 -18.72 7.05
C ILE A 1150 -11.53 -18.66 8.47
N THR A 1151 -12.40 -18.48 9.47
CA THR A 1151 -12.03 -18.70 10.88
C THR A 1151 -12.19 -20.19 11.17
N PRO A 1152 -11.19 -20.90 11.72
CA PRO A 1152 -11.35 -22.30 12.08
C PRO A 1152 -12.37 -22.44 13.23
N PHE A 1153 -13.34 -23.33 13.04
CA PHE A 1153 -14.33 -23.71 14.05
C PHE A 1153 -13.95 -25.05 14.71
N SER A 1154 -14.57 -25.39 15.85
CA SER A 1154 -14.29 -26.60 16.65
C SER A 1154 -14.50 -27.92 15.90
N ASP A 1155 -15.30 -27.88 14.84
CA ASP A 1155 -15.85 -28.99 14.05
C ASP A 1155 -15.72 -28.71 12.54
N ASP A 1156 -14.72 -27.92 12.11
CA ASP A 1156 -14.54 -27.48 10.72
C ASP A 1156 -14.51 -28.61 9.67
N ALA A 1157 -14.11 -29.82 10.09
CA ALA A 1157 -14.12 -31.04 9.26
C ALA A 1157 -15.53 -31.57 8.95
N GLN A 1158 -16.56 -31.20 9.72
CA GLN A 1158 -17.96 -31.58 9.47
C GLN A 1158 -18.67 -30.53 8.61
N ILE A 1159 -18.20 -29.27 8.64
CA ILE A 1159 -18.80 -28.16 7.91
C ILE A 1159 -18.57 -28.34 6.40
N PRO A 1160 -19.63 -28.38 5.56
CA PRO A 1160 -19.46 -28.37 4.11
C PRO A 1160 -18.74 -27.10 3.65
N ASP A 1161 -17.78 -27.22 2.74
CA ASP A 1161 -16.98 -26.08 2.26
C ASP A 1161 -17.83 -24.94 1.67
N TRP A 1162 -18.99 -25.27 1.09
CA TRP A 1162 -19.92 -24.27 0.60
C TRP A 1162 -20.49 -23.38 1.72
N ALA A 1163 -20.57 -23.86 2.96
CA ALA A 1163 -21.13 -23.14 4.10
C ALA A 1163 -20.08 -22.31 4.89
N LYS A 1164 -18.79 -22.68 4.85
CA LYS A 1164 -17.71 -22.08 5.66
C LYS A 1164 -17.66 -20.55 5.58
N GLY A 1165 -17.67 -19.98 4.37
CA GLY A 1165 -17.67 -18.52 4.18
C GLY A 1165 -18.92 -17.82 4.73
N TYR A 1166 -20.09 -18.47 4.67
CA TYR A 1166 -21.34 -17.93 5.20
C TYR A 1166 -21.30 -17.85 6.73
N ILE A 1167 -20.78 -18.90 7.37
CA ILE A 1167 -20.63 -18.98 8.84
C ILE A 1167 -19.59 -17.95 9.32
N HIS A 1168 -18.43 -17.88 8.66
CA HIS A 1168 -17.39 -16.90 8.97
C HIS A 1168 -17.94 -15.46 8.96
N TYR A 1169 -18.69 -15.09 7.92
CA TYR A 1169 -19.25 -13.74 7.77
C TYR A 1169 -20.35 -13.43 8.80
N ALA A 1170 -21.20 -14.42 9.14
CA ALA A 1170 -22.23 -14.27 10.17
C ALA A 1170 -21.63 -14.21 11.60
N PHE A 1171 -20.51 -14.92 11.84
CA PHE A 1171 -19.75 -14.85 13.09
C PHE A 1171 -19.02 -13.51 13.24
N GLN A 1172 -18.33 -13.03 12.19
CA GLN A 1172 -17.67 -11.70 12.21
C GLN A 1172 -18.63 -10.55 12.49
N ARG A 1173 -19.91 -10.66 12.10
CA ARG A 1173 -20.94 -9.65 12.38
C ARG A 1173 -21.61 -9.79 13.76
N GLY A 1174 -21.14 -10.68 14.64
CA GLY A 1174 -21.70 -10.90 15.98
C GLY A 1174 -23.11 -11.50 15.98
N LEU A 1175 -23.55 -12.04 14.84
CA LEU A 1175 -24.89 -12.62 14.70
C LEU A 1175 -24.91 -14.05 15.25
N LEU A 1176 -23.83 -14.80 15.05
CA LEU A 1176 -23.59 -16.12 15.63
C LEU A 1176 -22.52 -16.01 16.73
N GLU A 1177 -22.81 -16.53 17.92
CA GLU A 1177 -21.89 -16.58 19.06
C GLU A 1177 -21.85 -18.00 19.65
N GLY A 1178 -20.70 -18.37 20.24
CA GLY A 1178 -20.51 -19.64 20.94
C GLY A 1178 -21.22 -19.70 22.29
N ARG A 1179 -21.39 -20.92 22.82
CA ARG A 1179 -21.95 -21.16 24.16
C ARG A 1179 -20.89 -20.97 25.25
N GLU A 1180 -21.31 -20.91 26.52
CA GLU A 1180 -20.39 -21.06 27.66
C GLU A 1180 -19.50 -22.29 27.46
N GLY A 1181 -18.18 -22.12 27.56
CA GLY A 1181 -17.19 -23.11 27.12
C GLY A 1181 -16.45 -22.72 25.83
N ASN A 1182 -16.74 -21.57 25.22
CA ASN A 1182 -15.98 -20.97 24.12
C ASN A 1182 -15.98 -21.74 22.78
N GLN A 1183 -16.93 -22.66 22.56
CA GLN A 1183 -17.06 -23.39 21.29
C GLN A 1183 -18.41 -23.12 20.62
N PHE A 1184 -18.33 -22.72 19.35
CA PHE A 1184 -19.46 -22.60 18.44
C PHE A 1184 -19.37 -23.76 17.43
N ILE A 1185 -20.41 -24.60 17.38
CA ILE A 1185 -20.45 -25.84 16.59
C ILE A 1185 -21.44 -25.65 15.43
N PRO A 1186 -20.98 -25.31 14.20
CA PRO A 1186 -21.88 -24.93 13.12
C PRO A 1186 -22.72 -26.06 12.55
N GLU A 1187 -22.26 -27.32 12.56
CA GLU A 1187 -23.08 -28.44 12.07
C GLU A 1187 -24.11 -28.96 13.08
N GLY A 1188 -24.03 -28.52 14.33
CA GLY A 1188 -25.07 -28.82 15.29
C GLY A 1188 -26.42 -28.23 14.86
N GLN A 1189 -27.50 -29.00 15.05
CA GLN A 1189 -28.87 -28.56 14.78
C GLN A 1189 -29.22 -27.29 15.55
N ALA A 1190 -29.89 -26.34 14.90
CA ALA A 1190 -30.29 -25.07 15.49
C ALA A 1190 -31.63 -25.18 16.22
N THR A 1191 -31.72 -24.54 17.38
CA THR A 1191 -32.94 -24.41 18.18
C THR A 1191 -33.76 -23.18 17.75
N ARG A 1192 -35.07 -23.20 18.02
CA ARG A 1192 -35.97 -22.05 17.80
C ARG A 1192 -35.52 -20.80 18.55
N ALA A 1193 -34.89 -20.94 19.73
CA ALA A 1193 -34.27 -19.82 20.46
C ALA A 1193 -33.06 -19.22 19.73
N GLU A 1194 -32.14 -20.06 19.23
CA GLU A 1194 -31.00 -19.61 18.43
C GLU A 1194 -31.49 -18.85 17.19
N ALA A 1195 -32.40 -19.45 16.43
CA ALA A 1195 -33.03 -18.80 15.28
C ALA A 1195 -33.65 -17.43 15.65
N ALA A 1196 -34.45 -17.37 16.73
CA ALA A 1196 -35.10 -16.13 17.18
C ALA A 1196 -34.10 -15.01 17.51
N VAL A 1197 -33.07 -15.33 18.30
CA VAL A 1197 -32.06 -14.34 18.77
C VAL A 1197 -31.21 -13.86 17.61
N VAL A 1198 -30.76 -14.75 16.73
CA VAL A 1198 -29.92 -14.42 15.58
C VAL A 1198 -30.70 -13.54 14.59
N VAL A 1199 -31.96 -13.89 14.31
CA VAL A 1199 -32.86 -13.10 13.44
C VAL A 1199 -33.18 -11.73 14.07
N LEU A 1200 -33.39 -11.64 15.39
CA LEU A 1200 -33.56 -10.35 16.07
C LEU A 1200 -32.30 -9.47 16.00
N ARG A 1201 -31.11 -10.05 16.17
CA ARG A 1201 -29.83 -9.33 16.01
C ARG A 1201 -29.66 -8.81 14.58
N LEU A 1202 -29.99 -9.64 13.59
CA LEU A 1202 -29.96 -9.27 12.18
C LEU A 1202 -30.94 -8.11 11.91
N TRP A 1203 -32.17 -8.18 12.41
CA TRP A 1203 -33.16 -7.10 12.32
C TRP A 1203 -32.66 -5.81 12.97
N LYS A 1204 -32.01 -5.87 14.15
CA LYS A 1204 -31.40 -4.71 14.81
C LYS A 1204 -30.18 -4.15 14.07
N THR A 1205 -29.47 -4.96 13.29
CA THR A 1205 -28.35 -4.52 12.43
C THR A 1205 -28.85 -3.85 11.14
N LEU A 1206 -30.15 -3.95 10.84
CA LEU A 1206 -30.80 -3.39 9.65
C LEU A 1206 -31.63 -2.13 9.90
N GLN A 1207 -31.86 -1.78 11.17
CA GLN A 1207 -32.43 -0.50 11.59
C GLN A 1207 -31.32 0.52 11.82
#